data_AF-A0A2A2QJA3-F1
#
_entry.id   AF-A0A2A2QJA3-F1
#
_cell.length_a   1.000
_cell.length_b   1.000
_cell.length_c   1.000
_cell.angle_alpha   90.00
_cell.angle_beta   90.00
_cell.angle_gamma   90.00
#
_symmetry.space_group_name_H-M   'P 1'
#
loop_
_entity.id
_entity.type
_entity.pdbx_description
1 polymer ?
#
loop_
_entity_poly.entity_id
_entity_poly.type
_entity_poly.pdbx_seq_one_letter_code
_entity_poly.pdbx_strand_id
1 'polypeptide(L)'
;MKQAAALLNFSAMPHCFRRAPLLFLLLVVASWSAHAAEPEAPLTELRLTSLTPAAAALLAPPAAIAAADLPKKPAPSPLFGDVLVRSAQAHLLGATLSGPRELTVLAYHTITDTWAPFGKVTLPGELITLRPAPAGFVAETRAATVGAPNEVSRVELTANQRHLRTLDWVIIVGYLAFSAGIGLYFYLREKKQSNDDFFLGGRSIPWWAAGLSLYATGTSAISFIGIPAKSFATNWQILARDAVGLISTALVAIYIVPMIRRLNVTSVYQYLEMRFHPSIRVLASALNILIQLGGRMSTVLFLPSLALSAVTGLNVILSIVLMGIVTIAYTLLGGMKAVIWTDVLQVFVMLGGAFFAIGYVITGIDGGLPEFVRVANENAKMHTFDWSFDLLRPTVWAFVMFAIIDLITYPKDQVMMQRALSTKNPKEAGWSMWTLAAVVVPGSITFFAIGTALFVFYQQHPEKLNPLLSVDATFPHFIASELPVGVTGLIIAGIFAASMSTLSSCMNSVATLVSVDFYERFNRSATPAKSVRLAEWMTVISGVIGVGTALLLALFDIASAFDAWFALQAVLGGGFAGCYGLGMFTKRANWQGSVIGVICSLLITLVLWQGSMVTPVLYPTFSILACLVCGYLASYAFPAPTQSLLGLTVFTQRKDPA
;
A
#
# COMPACT_ATOMS: atom_id res chain seq x y z
N MET A 1 -36.24 5.29 18.02
CA MET A 1 -36.23 6.04 16.73
C MET A 1 -36.53 7.53 16.88
N LYS A 2 -37.59 7.99 17.57
CA LYS A 2 -37.89 9.45 17.68
C LYS A 2 -36.86 10.26 18.50
N GLN A 3 -36.18 9.66 19.49
CA GLN A 3 -35.06 10.32 20.19
C GLN A 3 -33.73 10.28 19.40
N ALA A 4 -33.55 9.34 18.47
CA ALA A 4 -32.40 9.29 17.57
C ALA A 4 -32.52 10.35 16.44
N ALA A 5 -33.73 10.66 16.00
CA ALA A 5 -34.00 11.74 15.05
C ALA A 5 -33.78 13.14 15.65
N ALA A 6 -34.02 13.32 16.96
CA ALA A 6 -33.76 14.59 17.65
C ALA A 6 -32.25 14.88 17.86
N LEU A 7 -31.39 13.84 17.80
CA LEU A 7 -29.93 13.96 17.90
C LEU A 7 -29.25 14.31 16.56
N LEU A 8 -29.97 14.19 15.45
CA LEU A 8 -29.52 14.52 14.10
C LEU A 8 -29.98 15.94 13.69
N ASN A 9 -29.67 16.95 14.51
CA ASN A 9 -29.94 18.31 14.11
C ASN A 9 -28.90 18.76 13.06
N PHE A 10 -29.13 18.37 11.80
CA PHE A 10 -28.32 18.75 10.64
C PHE A 10 -28.17 20.27 10.48
N SER A 11 -28.98 21.07 11.18
CA SER A 11 -28.96 22.53 11.12
C SER A 11 -27.63 23.16 11.58
N ALA A 12 -26.81 22.46 12.38
CA ALA A 12 -25.55 22.97 12.92
C ALA A 12 -24.29 22.62 12.09
N MET A 13 -24.40 21.77 11.07
CA MET A 13 -23.27 21.41 10.20
C MET A 13 -22.99 22.46 9.13
N PRO A 14 -21.72 22.71 8.76
CA PRO A 14 -21.35 23.56 7.61
C PRO A 14 -22.07 23.10 6.34
N HIS A 15 -22.52 24.04 5.51
CA HIS A 15 -23.38 23.78 4.34
C HIS A 15 -22.85 22.70 3.38
N CYS A 16 -21.52 22.56 3.26
CA CYS A 16 -20.86 21.55 2.43
C CYS A 16 -21.11 20.10 2.91
N PHE A 17 -21.27 19.87 4.21
CA PHE A 17 -21.46 18.53 4.77
C PHE A 17 -22.89 18.01 4.68
N ARG A 18 -23.91 18.89 4.52
CA ARG A 18 -25.31 18.44 4.35
C ARG A 18 -25.57 17.76 3.02
N ARG A 19 -24.82 18.10 1.97
CA ARG A 19 -24.99 17.55 0.61
C ARG A 19 -24.11 16.34 0.32
N ALA A 20 -23.05 16.12 1.10
CA ALA A 20 -22.13 15.00 0.92
C ALA A 20 -22.81 13.61 1.01
N PRO A 21 -23.77 13.34 1.94
CA PRO A 21 -24.49 12.07 1.97
C PRO A 21 -25.37 11.85 0.73
N LEU A 22 -25.94 12.93 0.18
CA LEU A 22 -26.78 12.87 -1.02
C LEU A 22 -25.93 12.62 -2.28
N LEU A 23 -24.78 13.28 -2.38
CA LEU A 23 -23.80 13.06 -3.45
C LEU A 23 -23.21 11.64 -3.38
N PHE A 24 -22.93 11.15 -2.17
CA PHE A 24 -22.52 9.77 -1.90
C PHE A 24 -23.56 8.76 -2.38
N LEU A 25 -24.83 8.94 -2.00
CA LEU A 25 -25.93 8.10 -2.47
C LEU A 25 -26.09 8.16 -3.99
N LEU A 26 -26.01 9.33 -4.61
CA LEU A 26 -26.13 9.48 -6.06
C LEU A 26 -24.98 8.80 -6.82
N LEU A 27 -23.74 8.94 -6.36
CA LEU A 27 -22.58 8.29 -6.98
C LEU A 27 -22.63 6.77 -6.83
N VAL A 28 -22.99 6.27 -5.64
CA VAL A 28 -23.17 4.83 -5.39
C VAL A 28 -24.32 4.27 -6.22
N VAL A 29 -25.46 4.96 -6.30
CA VAL A 29 -26.63 4.52 -7.08
C VAL A 29 -26.36 4.58 -8.60
N ALA A 30 -25.63 5.59 -9.08
CA ALA A 30 -25.25 5.68 -10.50
C ALA A 30 -24.31 4.52 -10.89
N SER A 31 -23.32 4.19 -10.06
CA SER A 31 -22.48 3.02 -10.28
C SER A 31 -23.22 1.71 -10.05
N TRP A 32 -24.14 1.63 -9.10
CA TRP A 32 -24.93 0.42 -8.89
C TRP A 32 -25.88 0.13 -10.08
N SER A 33 -26.55 1.15 -10.60
CA SER A 33 -27.48 1.04 -11.73
C SER A 33 -26.81 0.73 -13.07
N ALA A 34 -25.56 1.16 -13.27
CA ALA A 34 -24.79 0.86 -14.49
C ALA A 34 -24.34 -0.60 -14.61
N HIS A 35 -24.39 -1.39 -13.51
CA HIS A 35 -23.78 -2.72 -13.44
C HIS A 35 -24.76 -3.83 -13.01
N ALA A 36 -26.05 -3.50 -12.84
CA ALA A 36 -27.08 -4.48 -12.52
C ALA A 36 -27.57 -5.14 -13.82
N ALA A 37 -27.24 -6.42 -13.97
CA ALA A 37 -27.71 -7.36 -15.00
C ALA A 37 -26.90 -7.42 -16.31
N GLU A 38 -25.77 -8.12 -16.27
CA GLU A 38 -25.27 -8.85 -17.44
C GLU A 38 -25.07 -10.34 -17.08
N PRO A 39 -25.32 -11.27 -18.03
CA PRO A 39 -25.02 -12.69 -17.83
C PRO A 39 -23.52 -12.92 -17.60
N GLU A 40 -23.17 -14.00 -16.88
CA GLU A 40 -21.77 -14.34 -16.57
C GLU A 40 -21.00 -14.72 -17.84
N ALA A 41 -20.45 -13.72 -18.53
CA ALA A 41 -19.49 -13.91 -19.61
C ALA A 41 -18.20 -14.53 -19.05
N PRO A 42 -17.48 -15.36 -19.84
CA PRO A 42 -16.18 -15.86 -19.43
C PRO A 42 -15.23 -14.68 -19.16
N LEU A 43 -14.41 -14.79 -18.11
CA LEU A 43 -13.46 -13.74 -17.68
C LEU A 43 -12.40 -13.42 -18.74
N THR A 44 -12.21 -14.32 -19.69
CA THR A 44 -11.30 -14.16 -20.81
C THR A 44 -11.95 -14.75 -22.05
N GLU A 45 -11.93 -14.02 -23.16
CA GLU A 45 -12.48 -14.48 -24.44
C GLU A 45 -11.51 -14.19 -25.59
N LEU A 46 -11.57 -15.03 -26.62
CA LEU A 46 -10.83 -14.83 -27.87
C LEU A 46 -11.70 -14.07 -28.86
N ARG A 47 -11.16 -12.98 -29.39
CA ARG A 47 -11.79 -12.16 -30.42
C ARG A 47 -11.04 -12.30 -31.74
N LEU A 48 -11.79 -12.58 -32.79
CA LEU A 48 -11.31 -12.56 -34.17
C LEU A 48 -11.78 -11.28 -34.86
N THR A 49 -10.84 -10.47 -35.35
CA THR A 49 -11.17 -9.23 -36.08
C THR A 49 -10.45 -9.21 -37.42
N SER A 50 -11.18 -9.01 -38.53
CA SER A 50 -10.58 -8.82 -39.84
C SER A 50 -9.78 -7.51 -39.89
N LEU A 51 -8.56 -7.55 -40.40
CA LEU A 51 -7.70 -6.38 -40.57
C LEU A 51 -7.47 -6.09 -42.05
N THR A 52 -7.35 -4.80 -42.38
CA THR A 52 -6.73 -4.41 -43.66
C THR A 52 -5.22 -4.64 -43.60
N PRO A 53 -4.54 -4.92 -44.73
CA PRO A 53 -3.08 -5.09 -44.74
C PRO A 53 -2.32 -3.89 -44.15
N ALA A 54 -2.82 -2.66 -44.37
CA ALA A 54 -2.25 -1.45 -43.80
C ALA A 54 -2.38 -1.39 -42.27
N ALA A 55 -3.55 -1.74 -41.72
CA ALA A 55 -3.76 -1.81 -40.27
C ALA A 55 -2.90 -2.89 -39.63
N ALA A 56 -2.72 -4.02 -40.32
CA ALA A 56 -1.85 -5.09 -39.88
C ALA A 56 -0.37 -4.66 -39.85
N ALA A 57 0.10 -3.88 -40.83
CA ALA A 57 1.49 -3.40 -40.87
C ALA A 57 1.84 -2.41 -39.74
N LEU A 58 0.85 -1.69 -39.20
CA LEU A 58 1.03 -0.74 -38.10
C LEU A 58 1.17 -1.40 -36.72
N LEU A 59 0.83 -2.69 -36.59
CA LEU A 59 1.03 -3.43 -35.35
C LEU A 59 2.52 -3.73 -35.18
N ALA A 60 3.17 -2.97 -34.30
CA ALA A 60 4.56 -3.21 -33.94
C ALA A 60 4.73 -4.63 -33.40
N PRO A 61 5.82 -5.33 -33.79
CA PRO A 61 6.13 -6.62 -33.18
C PRO A 61 6.36 -6.42 -31.67
N PRO A 62 5.84 -7.30 -30.82
CA PRO A 62 6.05 -7.23 -29.38
C PRO A 62 7.54 -7.38 -29.03
N ALA A 63 7.90 -6.90 -27.84
CA ALA A 63 9.27 -7.01 -27.33
C ALA A 63 9.74 -8.47 -27.31
N ALA A 64 11.05 -8.67 -27.54
CA ALA A 64 11.67 -9.98 -27.49
C ALA A 64 11.49 -10.62 -26.09
N ILE A 65 11.28 -11.94 -26.08
CA ILE A 65 11.17 -12.72 -24.84
C ILE A 65 12.58 -13.00 -24.32
N ALA A 66 12.84 -12.65 -23.06
CA ALA A 66 14.12 -12.96 -22.44
C ALA A 66 14.29 -14.48 -22.28
N ALA A 67 15.50 -15.00 -22.42
CA ALA A 67 15.77 -16.44 -22.33
C ALA A 67 15.30 -17.06 -21.00
N ALA A 68 15.33 -16.28 -19.91
CA ALA A 68 14.88 -16.71 -18.59
C ALA A 68 13.35 -16.88 -18.48
N ASP A 69 12.59 -16.24 -19.36
CA ASP A 69 11.12 -16.25 -19.38
C ASP A 69 10.57 -17.33 -20.32
N LEU A 70 11.44 -18.04 -21.07
CA LEU A 70 11.02 -19.10 -21.97
C LEU A 70 10.39 -20.29 -21.22
N PRO A 71 9.47 -21.04 -21.87
CA PRO A 71 8.85 -22.19 -21.26
C PRO A 71 9.86 -23.23 -20.79
N LYS A 72 9.81 -23.58 -19.51
CA LYS A 72 10.63 -24.66 -18.91
C LYS A 72 10.04 -26.03 -19.23
N LYS A 73 8.71 -26.11 -19.35
CA LYS A 73 7.98 -27.30 -19.78
C LYS A 73 7.58 -27.19 -21.25
N PRO A 74 7.68 -28.29 -22.01
CA PRO A 74 7.21 -28.31 -23.39
C PRO A 74 5.71 -28.00 -23.44
N ALA A 75 5.29 -27.33 -24.51
CA ALA A 75 3.87 -27.11 -24.75
C ALA A 75 3.14 -28.46 -24.90
N PRO A 76 1.87 -28.56 -24.47
CA PRO A 76 1.07 -29.78 -24.58
C PRO A 76 0.87 -30.23 -26.04
N SER A 77 1.06 -29.34 -27.00
CA SER A 77 1.01 -29.57 -28.43
C SER A 77 2.07 -28.71 -29.13
N PRO A 78 2.62 -29.14 -30.29
CA PRO A 78 3.56 -28.33 -31.04
C PRO A 78 2.99 -26.93 -31.30
N LEU A 79 3.80 -25.91 -30.95
CA LEU A 79 3.45 -24.55 -31.24
C LEU A 79 3.59 -24.31 -32.74
N PHE A 80 2.70 -23.50 -33.30
CA PHE A 80 2.82 -23.10 -34.69
C PHE A 80 4.04 -22.19 -34.84
N GLY A 81 5.07 -22.67 -35.53
CA GLY A 81 6.29 -21.92 -35.84
C GLY A 81 7.05 -21.40 -34.61
N ASP A 82 6.94 -22.06 -33.46
CA ASP A 82 7.49 -21.62 -32.16
C ASP A 82 7.12 -20.16 -31.78
N VAL A 83 5.97 -19.70 -32.28
CA VAL A 83 5.52 -18.33 -32.09
C VAL A 83 5.03 -18.13 -30.65
N LEU A 84 5.75 -17.28 -29.91
CA LEU A 84 5.40 -16.87 -28.56
C LEU A 84 5.32 -15.36 -28.47
N VAL A 85 4.39 -14.87 -27.65
CA VAL A 85 4.29 -13.45 -27.32
C VAL A 85 4.22 -13.25 -25.82
N ARG A 86 4.95 -12.26 -25.31
CA ARG A 86 4.82 -11.86 -23.90
C ARG A 86 3.44 -11.24 -23.66
N SER A 87 2.78 -11.70 -22.61
CA SER A 87 1.52 -11.14 -22.13
C SER A 87 1.66 -10.72 -20.67
N ALA A 88 1.27 -9.47 -20.39
CA ALA A 88 1.48 -8.82 -19.11
C ALA A 88 2.92 -9.01 -18.57
N GLN A 89 3.07 -9.23 -17.26
CA GLN A 89 4.38 -9.33 -16.61
C GLN A 89 4.96 -10.75 -16.58
N ALA A 90 4.10 -11.78 -16.52
CA ALA A 90 4.50 -13.15 -16.13
C ALA A 90 3.85 -14.26 -16.99
N HIS A 91 3.40 -13.94 -18.20
CA HIS A 91 2.72 -14.89 -19.07
C HIS A 91 3.28 -14.83 -20.49
N LEU A 92 3.25 -15.97 -21.16
CA LEU A 92 3.46 -16.06 -22.60
C LEU A 92 2.20 -16.60 -23.25
N LEU A 93 1.81 -16.06 -24.39
CA LEU A 93 0.80 -16.69 -25.24
C LEU A 93 1.53 -17.45 -26.35
N GLY A 94 1.06 -18.67 -26.60
CA GLY A 94 1.40 -19.46 -27.76
C GLY A 94 0.14 -19.84 -28.54
N ALA A 95 0.32 -20.36 -29.74
CA ALA A 95 -0.79 -20.88 -30.51
C ALA A 95 -0.43 -22.24 -31.12
N THR A 96 -1.43 -23.11 -31.20
CA THR A 96 -1.32 -24.43 -31.83
C THR A 96 -2.45 -24.62 -32.82
N LEU A 97 -2.20 -25.38 -33.88
CA LEU A 97 -3.20 -25.74 -34.87
C LEU A 97 -3.84 -27.07 -34.48
N SER A 98 -5.16 -27.05 -34.26
CA SER A 98 -5.97 -28.27 -34.07
C SER A 98 -6.54 -28.81 -35.37
N GLY A 99 -6.45 -28.01 -36.45
CA GLY A 99 -6.83 -28.34 -37.83
C GLY A 99 -6.35 -27.22 -38.77
N PRO A 100 -6.55 -27.33 -40.09
CA PRO A 100 -6.02 -26.34 -41.05
C PRO A 100 -6.58 -24.92 -40.85
N ARG A 101 -7.74 -24.81 -40.20
CA ARG A 101 -8.44 -23.53 -39.93
C ARG A 101 -8.72 -23.30 -38.44
N GLU A 102 -8.31 -24.19 -37.55
CA GLU A 102 -8.60 -24.07 -36.12
C GLU A 102 -7.34 -23.72 -35.34
N LEU A 103 -7.32 -22.51 -34.80
CA LEU A 103 -6.24 -22.01 -33.97
C LEU A 103 -6.66 -22.07 -32.50
N THR A 104 -5.92 -22.81 -31.69
CA THR A 104 -6.08 -22.83 -30.23
C THR A 104 -5.03 -21.93 -29.62
N VAL A 105 -5.45 -20.97 -28.80
CA VAL A 105 -4.53 -20.10 -28.05
C VAL A 105 -4.25 -20.73 -26.69
N LEU A 106 -2.97 -20.84 -26.36
CA LEU A 106 -2.47 -21.36 -25.10
C LEU A 106 -1.80 -20.22 -24.34
N ALA A 107 -1.90 -20.21 -23.02
CA ALA A 107 -1.06 -19.40 -22.16
C ALA A 107 -0.10 -20.30 -21.39
N TYR A 108 1.15 -19.85 -21.28
CA TYR A 108 2.14 -20.38 -20.36
C TYR A 108 2.34 -19.39 -19.22
N HIS A 109 2.11 -19.84 -18.00
CA HIS A 109 2.29 -19.03 -16.80
C HIS A 109 3.69 -19.30 -16.25
N THR A 110 4.59 -18.32 -16.38
CA THR A 110 6.02 -18.51 -16.08
C THR A 110 6.29 -18.72 -14.59
N ILE A 111 5.40 -18.20 -13.73
CA ILE A 111 5.49 -18.34 -12.26
C ILE A 111 5.10 -19.76 -11.82
N THR A 112 3.92 -20.25 -12.22
CA THR A 112 3.41 -21.58 -11.82
C THR A 112 3.99 -22.72 -12.66
N ASP A 113 4.68 -22.39 -13.75
CA ASP A 113 5.26 -23.32 -14.72
C ASP A 113 4.19 -24.28 -15.27
N THR A 114 3.10 -23.70 -15.78
CA THR A 114 1.93 -24.42 -16.29
C THR A 114 1.44 -23.85 -17.62
N TRP A 115 0.94 -24.74 -18.47
CA TRP A 115 0.25 -24.41 -19.71
C TRP A 115 -1.26 -24.54 -19.51
N ALA A 116 -2.04 -23.62 -20.09
CA ALA A 116 -3.49 -23.70 -20.12
C ALA A 116 -4.07 -23.22 -21.46
N PRO A 117 -5.15 -23.85 -21.96
CA PRO A 117 -5.87 -23.37 -23.13
C PRO A 117 -6.79 -22.20 -22.78
N PHE A 118 -6.80 -21.15 -23.61
CA PHE A 118 -7.62 -19.94 -23.43
C PHE A 118 -8.66 -19.74 -24.54
N GLY A 119 -8.96 -20.82 -25.27
CA GLY A 119 -10.02 -20.88 -26.26
C GLY A 119 -9.52 -21.30 -27.64
N LYS A 120 -10.49 -21.47 -28.54
CA LYS A 120 -10.27 -21.83 -29.94
C LYS A 120 -10.97 -20.82 -30.84
N VAL A 121 -10.36 -20.55 -31.99
CA VAL A 121 -10.95 -19.68 -33.01
C VAL A 121 -10.85 -20.34 -34.38
N THR A 122 -11.95 -20.27 -35.13
CA THR A 122 -11.99 -20.75 -36.51
C THR A 122 -11.63 -19.62 -37.45
N LEU A 123 -10.53 -19.79 -38.17
CA LEU A 123 -9.99 -18.84 -39.13
C LEU A 123 -10.79 -18.88 -40.46
N PRO A 124 -10.84 -17.76 -41.20
CA PRO A 124 -11.60 -17.69 -42.46
C PRO A 124 -10.98 -18.52 -43.59
N GLY A 125 -9.68 -18.82 -43.51
CA GLY A 125 -8.96 -19.69 -44.44
C GLY A 125 -7.88 -20.52 -43.77
N GLU A 126 -7.14 -21.29 -44.57
CA GLU A 126 -6.00 -22.08 -44.09
C GLU A 126 -4.86 -21.15 -43.65
N LEU A 127 -4.31 -21.37 -42.46
CA LEU A 127 -3.26 -20.53 -41.90
C LEU A 127 -1.97 -20.65 -42.72
N ILE A 128 -1.45 -19.51 -43.19
CA ILE A 128 -0.18 -19.42 -43.91
C ILE A 128 0.91 -18.97 -42.95
N THR A 129 0.70 -17.81 -42.31
CA THR A 129 1.65 -17.23 -41.36
C THR A 129 0.93 -16.76 -40.10
N LEU A 130 1.62 -16.85 -38.97
CA LEU A 130 1.18 -16.33 -37.70
C LEU A 130 2.33 -15.51 -37.13
N ARG A 131 2.04 -14.28 -36.73
CA ARG A 131 3.04 -13.40 -36.11
C ARG A 131 2.58 -12.88 -34.76
N PRO A 132 3.49 -12.72 -33.78
CA PRO A 132 3.18 -12.13 -32.48
C PRO A 132 2.57 -10.73 -32.60
N ALA A 133 1.58 -10.42 -31.76
CA ALA A 133 1.03 -9.08 -31.61
C ALA A 133 0.64 -8.82 -30.15
N PRO A 134 0.49 -7.57 -29.70
CA PRO A 134 0.05 -7.28 -28.34
C PRO A 134 -1.27 -7.99 -28.01
N ALA A 135 -1.29 -8.72 -26.90
CA ALA A 135 -2.41 -9.55 -26.41
C ALA A 135 -2.86 -10.69 -27.36
N GLY A 136 -2.05 -11.10 -28.33
CA GLY A 136 -2.38 -12.23 -29.20
C GLY A 136 -1.52 -12.33 -30.46
N PHE A 137 -2.17 -12.53 -31.60
CA PHE A 137 -1.50 -12.84 -32.87
C PHE A 137 -2.17 -12.16 -34.06
N VAL A 138 -1.41 -11.96 -35.13
CA VAL A 138 -1.96 -11.67 -36.45
C VAL A 138 -1.78 -12.92 -37.31
N ALA A 139 -2.91 -13.45 -37.79
CA ALA A 139 -2.99 -14.61 -38.65
C ALA A 139 -3.22 -14.17 -40.10
N GLU A 140 -2.38 -14.64 -41.02
CA GLU A 140 -2.59 -14.52 -42.45
C GLU A 140 -3.08 -15.86 -42.99
N THR A 141 -4.20 -15.83 -43.70
CA THR A 141 -4.89 -17.03 -44.16
C THR A 141 -5.13 -16.99 -45.66
N ARG A 142 -5.10 -18.18 -46.28
CA ARG A 142 -5.36 -18.33 -47.71
C ARG A 142 -6.82 -18.03 -48.02
N ALA A 143 -7.06 -17.18 -49.01
CA ALA A 143 -8.42 -16.84 -49.45
C ALA A 143 -9.18 -18.08 -49.95
N ALA A 144 -10.50 -18.10 -49.71
CA ALA A 144 -11.37 -19.20 -50.14
C ALA A 144 -11.51 -19.30 -51.67
N THR A 145 -11.30 -18.20 -52.39
CA THR A 145 -11.37 -18.13 -53.86
C THR A 145 -9.97 -18.02 -54.47
N VAL A 146 -9.73 -18.83 -55.51
CA VAL A 146 -8.46 -18.83 -56.24
C VAL A 146 -8.27 -17.48 -56.93
N GLY A 147 -7.20 -16.76 -56.59
CA GLY A 147 -6.86 -15.44 -57.14
C GLY A 147 -7.28 -14.24 -56.27
N ALA A 148 -7.99 -14.46 -55.16
CA ALA A 148 -8.28 -13.40 -54.19
C ALA A 148 -7.07 -13.15 -53.25
N PRO A 149 -6.91 -11.92 -52.73
CA PRO A 149 -5.84 -11.59 -51.77
C PRO A 149 -6.04 -12.35 -50.45
N ASN A 150 -4.94 -12.72 -49.79
CA ASN A 150 -4.95 -13.37 -48.48
C ASN A 150 -5.72 -12.53 -47.45
N GLU A 151 -6.42 -13.21 -46.54
CA GLU A 151 -7.17 -12.57 -45.47
C GLU A 151 -6.30 -12.46 -44.22
N VAL A 152 -6.21 -11.25 -43.67
CA VAL A 152 -5.45 -10.97 -42.46
C VAL A 152 -6.43 -10.74 -41.31
N SER A 153 -6.27 -11.50 -40.24
CA SER A 153 -7.11 -11.40 -39.04
C SER A 153 -6.28 -11.22 -37.78
N ARG A 154 -6.75 -10.41 -36.84
CA ARG A 154 -6.24 -10.34 -35.48
C ARG A 154 -6.97 -11.36 -34.61
N VAL A 155 -6.20 -12.24 -33.97
CA VAL A 155 -6.66 -13.12 -32.90
C VAL A 155 -6.15 -12.52 -31.60
N GLU A 156 -7.03 -11.87 -30.84
CA GLU A 156 -6.65 -11.24 -29.58
C GLU A 156 -7.41 -11.86 -28.42
N LEU A 157 -6.71 -12.02 -27.30
CA LEU A 157 -7.30 -12.38 -26.05
C LEU A 157 -7.77 -11.08 -25.37
N THR A 158 -9.01 -11.08 -24.91
CA THR A 158 -9.62 -9.94 -24.22
C THR A 158 -10.07 -10.37 -22.82
N ALA A 159 -9.84 -9.50 -21.84
CA ALA A 159 -10.25 -9.72 -20.46
C ALA A 159 -11.61 -9.05 -20.23
N ASN A 160 -12.57 -9.82 -19.72
CA ASN A 160 -13.85 -9.31 -19.25
C ASN A 160 -13.76 -9.01 -17.75
N GLN A 161 -14.47 -7.98 -17.31
CA GLN A 161 -14.53 -7.61 -15.90
C GLN A 161 -15.69 -8.32 -15.20
N ARG A 162 -15.52 -8.65 -13.92
CA ARG A 162 -16.62 -9.18 -13.09
C ARG A 162 -17.17 -8.09 -12.19
N HIS A 163 -18.33 -7.59 -12.57
CA HIS A 163 -19.00 -6.56 -11.79
C HIS A 163 -19.48 -7.07 -10.42
N LEU A 164 -19.39 -6.19 -9.43
CA LEU A 164 -19.83 -6.46 -8.07
C LEU A 164 -21.35 -6.62 -8.02
N ARG A 165 -21.82 -7.60 -7.25
CA ARG A 165 -23.26 -7.83 -7.08
C ARG A 165 -23.82 -6.91 -6.01
N THR A 166 -25.14 -6.81 -5.95
CA THR A 166 -25.84 -5.93 -4.99
C THR A 166 -25.43 -6.20 -3.55
N LEU A 167 -25.27 -7.46 -3.14
CA LEU A 167 -24.86 -7.80 -1.77
C LEU A 167 -23.44 -7.32 -1.46
N ASP A 168 -22.52 -7.38 -2.42
CA ASP A 168 -21.16 -6.86 -2.25
C ASP A 168 -21.18 -5.35 -1.98
N TRP A 169 -21.97 -4.61 -2.77
CA TRP A 169 -22.19 -3.18 -2.57
C TRP A 169 -22.81 -2.86 -1.22
N VAL A 170 -23.83 -3.61 -0.79
CA VAL A 170 -24.46 -3.43 0.53
C VAL A 170 -23.44 -3.58 1.65
N ILE A 171 -22.55 -4.57 1.56
CA ILE A 171 -21.50 -4.78 2.58
C ILE A 171 -20.46 -3.67 2.54
N ILE A 172 -19.98 -3.26 1.37
CA ILE A 172 -19.02 -2.15 1.23
C ILE A 172 -19.60 -0.86 1.80
N VAL A 173 -20.82 -0.49 1.38
CA VAL A 173 -21.51 0.73 1.86
C VAL A 173 -21.80 0.64 3.35
N GLY A 174 -22.24 -0.53 3.83
CA GLY A 174 -22.47 -0.78 5.26
C GLY A 174 -21.21 -0.58 6.10
N TYR A 175 -20.07 -1.10 5.65
CA TYR A 175 -18.77 -0.90 6.29
C TYR A 175 -18.36 0.59 6.31
N LEU A 176 -18.51 1.30 5.20
CA LEU A 176 -18.18 2.73 5.12
C LEU A 176 -19.07 3.57 6.04
N ALA A 177 -20.38 3.28 6.06
CA ALA A 177 -21.33 3.94 6.93
C ALA A 177 -21.04 3.66 8.41
N PHE A 178 -20.68 2.41 8.75
CA PHE A 178 -20.27 2.05 10.11
C PHE A 178 -19.01 2.79 10.56
N SER A 179 -18.00 2.88 9.68
CA SER A 179 -16.76 3.63 9.95
C SER A 179 -17.04 5.12 10.17
N ALA A 180 -17.89 5.73 9.34
CA ALA A 180 -18.36 7.09 9.54
C ALA A 180 -19.14 7.26 10.87
N GLY A 181 -19.94 6.24 11.22
CA GLY A 181 -20.69 6.17 12.48
C GLY A 181 -19.80 6.21 13.73
N ILE A 182 -18.64 5.54 13.70
CA ILE A 182 -17.65 5.61 14.79
C ILE A 182 -17.14 7.05 14.96
N GLY A 183 -16.81 7.74 13.87
CA GLY A 183 -16.40 9.15 13.91
C GLY A 183 -17.48 10.05 14.49
N LEU A 184 -18.73 9.88 14.04
CA LEU A 184 -19.87 10.63 14.56
C LEU A 184 -20.12 10.36 16.06
N TYR A 185 -19.97 9.11 16.50
CA TYR A 185 -20.13 8.74 17.91
C TYR A 185 -19.17 9.50 18.82
N PHE A 186 -17.87 9.53 18.48
CA PHE A 186 -16.87 10.26 19.28
C PHE A 186 -17.10 11.76 19.24
N TYR A 187 -17.47 12.31 18.09
CA TYR A 187 -17.85 13.72 17.97
C TYR A 187 -19.00 14.11 18.90
N LEU A 188 -20.08 13.32 18.90
CA LEU A 188 -21.27 13.61 19.71
C LEU A 188 -21.01 13.46 21.21
N ARG A 189 -20.11 12.55 21.60
CA ARG A 189 -19.75 12.31 23.00
C ARG A 189 -18.82 13.38 23.56
N GLU A 190 -17.99 14.00 22.72
CA GLU A 190 -16.90 14.88 23.14
C GLU A 190 -17.13 16.34 22.74
N LYS A 191 -18.32 16.89 23.02
CA LYS A 191 -18.75 18.26 22.64
C LYS A 191 -17.86 19.42 23.12
N LYS A 192 -16.81 19.17 23.89
CA LYS A 192 -15.77 20.13 24.30
C LYS A 192 -14.39 19.50 24.13
N GLN A 193 -13.93 19.37 22.88
CA GLN A 193 -12.59 18.85 22.62
C GLN A 193 -11.55 19.84 23.12
N SER A 194 -10.75 19.43 24.10
CA SER A 194 -9.50 20.12 24.40
C SER A 194 -8.49 19.90 23.27
N ASN A 195 -7.43 20.70 23.24
CA ASN A 195 -6.35 20.50 22.28
C ASN A 195 -5.76 19.08 22.35
N ASP A 196 -5.69 18.54 23.57
CA ASP A 196 -5.17 17.21 23.83
C ASP A 196 -6.13 16.09 23.37
N ASP A 197 -7.44 16.34 23.46
CA ASP A 197 -8.46 15.41 22.98
C ASP A 197 -8.39 15.23 21.47
N PHE A 198 -8.26 16.33 20.72
CA PHE A 198 -8.21 16.26 19.26
C PHE A 198 -6.95 15.54 18.77
N PHE A 199 -5.77 15.95 19.25
CA PHE A 199 -4.49 15.44 18.72
C PHE A 199 -4.06 14.10 19.32
N LEU A 200 -4.37 13.84 20.60
CA LEU A 200 -3.82 12.70 21.36
C LEU A 200 -4.91 11.89 22.07
N GLY A 201 -6.19 12.17 21.84
CA GLY A 201 -7.28 11.48 22.49
C GLY A 201 -7.27 11.63 24.01
N GLY A 202 -6.81 12.78 24.51
CA GLY A 202 -6.69 13.06 25.94
C GLY A 202 -5.72 12.10 26.64
N ARG A 203 -4.81 11.52 25.86
CA ARG A 203 -3.85 10.48 26.29
C ARG A 203 -4.52 9.31 27.03
N SER A 204 -5.74 8.98 26.65
CA SER A 204 -6.56 7.99 27.36
C SER A 204 -6.64 6.63 26.68
N ILE A 205 -5.99 6.51 25.52
CA ILE A 205 -6.07 5.34 24.65
C ILE A 205 -5.39 4.15 25.32
N PRO A 206 -6.06 2.98 25.44
CA PRO A 206 -5.43 1.80 25.98
C PRO A 206 -4.34 1.29 25.05
N TRP A 207 -3.25 0.80 25.62
CA TRP A 207 -2.06 0.33 24.90
C TRP A 207 -2.36 -0.66 23.76
N TRP A 208 -3.32 -1.58 23.95
CA TRP A 208 -3.67 -2.57 22.93
C TRP A 208 -4.34 -1.91 21.71
N ALA A 209 -5.19 -0.91 21.91
CA ALA A 209 -5.86 -0.21 20.81
C ALA A 209 -4.86 0.66 20.04
N ALA A 210 -3.97 1.37 20.76
CA ALA A 210 -2.87 2.10 20.14
C ALA A 210 -1.95 1.15 19.33
N GLY A 211 -1.69 -0.06 19.84
CA GLY A 211 -0.90 -1.07 19.15
C GLY A 211 -1.55 -1.64 17.89
N LEU A 212 -2.84 -1.94 17.94
CA LEU A 212 -3.59 -2.33 16.74
C LEU A 212 -3.67 -1.20 15.72
N SER A 213 -3.80 0.05 16.17
CA SER A 213 -3.76 1.22 15.28
C SER A 213 -2.38 1.43 14.66
N LEU A 214 -1.29 1.19 15.40
CA LEU A 214 0.06 1.15 14.84
C LEU A 214 0.17 0.09 13.73
N TYR A 215 -0.37 -1.11 13.95
CA TYR A 215 -0.39 -2.16 12.95
C TYR A 215 -1.22 -1.77 11.72
N ALA A 216 -2.46 -1.31 11.90
CA ALA A 216 -3.34 -0.86 10.81
C ALA A 216 -2.72 0.25 9.96
N THR A 217 -1.96 1.15 10.58
CA THR A 217 -1.32 2.27 9.88
C THR A 217 -0.03 1.84 9.16
N GLY A 218 0.65 0.82 9.69
CA GLY A 218 1.81 0.20 9.06
C GLY A 218 1.42 -0.71 7.88
N THR A 219 0.27 -1.37 7.96
CA THR A 219 -0.27 -2.26 6.93
C THR A 219 -1.24 -1.49 6.02
N SER A 220 -0.69 -0.94 4.93
CA SER A 220 -1.50 -0.27 3.92
C SER A 220 -2.12 -1.26 2.93
N ALA A 221 -3.08 -0.79 2.12
CA ALA A 221 -3.65 -1.59 1.02
C ALA A 221 -2.60 -2.01 -0.02
N ILE A 222 -1.48 -1.27 -0.12
CA ILE A 222 -0.33 -1.68 -0.95
C ILE A 222 0.27 -2.97 -0.42
N SER A 223 0.38 -3.12 0.90
CA SER A 223 0.82 -4.38 1.53
C SER A 223 -0.22 -5.49 1.34
N PHE A 224 -1.51 -5.16 1.46
CA PHE A 224 -2.61 -6.11 1.31
C PHE A 224 -2.66 -6.77 -0.08
N ILE A 225 -2.33 -6.04 -1.14
CA ILE A 225 -2.31 -6.55 -2.53
C ILE A 225 -0.90 -7.00 -2.93
N GLY A 226 0.12 -6.21 -2.61
CA GLY A 226 1.49 -6.42 -3.06
C GLY A 226 2.21 -7.58 -2.36
N ILE A 227 1.93 -7.87 -1.09
CA ILE A 227 2.56 -9.01 -0.39
C ILE A 227 2.09 -10.35 -0.99
N PRO A 228 0.76 -10.60 -1.16
CA PRO A 228 0.30 -11.79 -1.86
C PRO A 228 0.85 -11.91 -3.28
N ALA A 229 0.88 -10.82 -4.05
CA ALA A 229 1.44 -10.81 -5.39
C ALA A 229 2.93 -11.20 -5.40
N LYS A 230 3.70 -10.66 -4.45
CA LYS A 230 5.12 -10.95 -4.30
C LYS A 230 5.36 -12.40 -3.87
N SER A 231 4.61 -12.94 -2.91
CA SER A 231 4.78 -14.32 -2.48
C SER A 231 4.28 -15.33 -3.53
N PHE A 232 3.25 -14.97 -4.30
CA PHE A 232 2.82 -15.71 -5.48
C PHE A 232 3.93 -15.79 -6.53
N ALA A 233 4.60 -14.68 -6.84
CA ALA A 233 5.69 -14.66 -7.81
C ALA A 233 7.00 -15.29 -7.31
N THR A 234 7.34 -15.12 -6.03
CA THR A 234 8.62 -15.57 -5.47
C THR A 234 8.42 -16.51 -4.28
N ASN A 235 8.65 -16.04 -3.05
CA ASN A 235 8.68 -16.81 -1.81
C ASN A 235 8.52 -15.86 -0.61
N TRP A 236 8.79 -16.35 0.59
CA TRP A 236 8.63 -15.61 1.85
C TRP A 236 9.89 -14.83 2.27
N GLN A 237 10.87 -14.63 1.40
CA GLN A 237 12.14 -13.99 1.79
C GLN A 237 11.96 -12.59 2.41
N ILE A 238 10.98 -11.82 1.92
CA ILE A 238 10.69 -10.48 2.47
C ILE A 238 10.07 -10.54 3.87
N LEU A 239 9.45 -11.65 4.28
CA LEU A 239 8.95 -11.86 5.64
C LEU A 239 10.09 -11.81 6.68
N ALA A 240 11.32 -12.19 6.30
CA ALA A 240 12.48 -12.08 7.18
C ALA A 240 12.73 -10.64 7.65
N ARG A 241 12.35 -9.62 6.86
CA ARG A 241 12.42 -8.22 7.29
C ARG A 241 11.61 -7.98 8.56
N ASP A 242 10.38 -8.47 8.59
CA ASP A 242 9.47 -8.26 9.72
C ASP A 242 9.94 -9.09 10.94
N ALA A 243 10.44 -10.31 10.70
CA ALA A 243 11.01 -11.16 11.74
C ALA A 243 12.26 -10.55 12.40
N VAL A 244 13.22 -10.07 11.59
CA VAL A 244 14.42 -9.36 12.09
C VAL A 244 14.04 -8.04 12.77
N GLY A 245 13.03 -7.35 12.23
CA GLY A 245 12.49 -6.11 12.78
C GLY A 245 11.85 -6.24 14.17
N LEU A 246 11.49 -7.45 14.62
CA LEU A 246 10.95 -7.66 15.97
C LEU A 246 11.95 -7.25 17.06
N ILE A 247 13.24 -7.53 16.86
CA ILE A 247 14.29 -7.15 17.82
C ILE A 247 14.36 -5.62 17.92
N SER A 248 14.35 -4.93 16.77
CA SER A 248 14.30 -3.47 16.71
C SER A 248 13.05 -2.95 17.43
N THR A 249 11.87 -3.48 17.10
CA THR A 249 10.59 -3.07 17.70
C THR A 249 10.57 -3.26 19.22
N ALA A 250 11.12 -4.37 19.72
CA ALA A 250 11.26 -4.62 21.16
C ALA A 250 12.17 -3.59 21.84
N LEU A 251 13.30 -3.25 21.23
CA LEU A 251 14.21 -2.23 21.75
C LEU A 251 13.58 -0.83 21.71
N VAL A 252 12.82 -0.51 20.67
CA VAL A 252 12.00 0.72 20.60
C VAL A 252 10.98 0.76 21.73
N ALA A 253 10.29 -0.37 21.99
CA ALA A 253 9.28 -0.50 23.04
C ALA A 253 9.84 -0.28 24.45
N ILE A 254 11.09 -0.72 24.69
CA ILE A 254 11.74 -0.64 26.00
C ILE A 254 12.37 0.75 26.21
N TYR A 255 13.10 1.27 25.23
CA TYR A 255 13.98 2.43 25.43
C TYR A 255 13.44 3.71 24.79
N ILE A 256 13.04 3.65 23.52
CA ILE A 256 12.85 4.86 22.72
C ILE A 256 11.46 5.46 22.94
N VAL A 257 10.41 4.66 22.77
CA VAL A 257 9.02 5.14 22.88
C VAL A 257 8.69 5.63 24.30
N PRO A 258 9.04 4.91 25.38
CA PRO A 258 8.84 5.41 26.73
C PRO A 258 9.60 6.70 27.01
N MET A 259 10.83 6.86 26.49
CA MET A 259 11.62 8.09 26.65
C MET A 259 10.92 9.28 25.99
N ILE A 260 10.49 9.16 24.74
CA ILE A 260 9.79 10.24 24.03
C ILE A 260 8.44 10.54 24.71
N ARG A 261 7.72 9.52 25.18
CA ARG A 261 6.44 9.71 25.88
C ARG A 261 6.59 10.51 27.18
N ARG A 262 7.72 10.40 27.90
CA ARG A 262 8.01 11.19 29.12
C ARG A 262 8.14 12.68 28.85
N LEU A 263 8.51 13.08 27.63
CA LEU A 263 8.64 14.49 27.24
C LEU A 263 7.28 15.20 27.08
N ASN A 264 6.18 14.43 27.11
CA ASN A 264 4.80 14.93 27.02
C ASN A 264 4.54 15.85 25.82
N VAL A 265 5.21 15.56 24.70
CA VAL A 265 5.08 16.29 23.43
C VAL A 265 3.82 15.88 22.67
N THR A 266 3.38 16.76 21.77
CA THR A 266 2.31 16.50 20.80
C THR A 266 2.89 16.23 19.41
N SER A 267 3.92 16.99 19.03
CA SER A 267 4.74 16.72 17.85
C SER A 267 6.05 16.08 18.28
N VAL A 268 6.42 14.97 17.65
CA VAL A 268 7.72 14.33 17.89
C VAL A 268 8.89 15.25 17.56
N TYR A 269 8.71 16.20 16.63
CA TYR A 269 9.77 17.14 16.25
C TYR A 269 10.07 18.16 17.36
N GLN A 270 9.23 18.31 18.39
CA GLN A 270 9.57 19.06 19.61
C GLN A 270 10.84 18.50 20.27
N TYR A 271 11.09 17.19 20.17
CA TYR A 271 12.34 16.59 20.61
C TYR A 271 13.56 17.23 19.93
N LEU A 272 13.50 17.48 18.63
CA LEU A 272 14.61 18.07 17.88
C LEU A 272 14.88 19.53 18.29
N GLU A 273 13.86 20.28 18.66
CA GLU A 273 14.04 21.63 19.23
C GLU A 273 14.70 21.56 20.61
N MET A 274 14.21 20.68 21.50
CA MET A 274 14.80 20.47 22.82
C MET A 274 16.26 20.00 22.73
N ARG A 275 16.58 19.17 21.73
CA ARG A 275 17.92 18.58 21.57
C ARG A 275 18.89 19.44 20.78
N PHE A 276 18.40 20.25 19.86
CA PHE A 276 19.25 21.00 18.93
C PHE A 276 18.82 22.45 18.79
N HIS A 277 17.85 22.73 17.92
CA HIS A 277 17.48 24.09 17.56
C HIS A 277 16.06 24.14 16.97
N PRO A 278 15.29 25.22 17.19
CA PRO A 278 13.94 25.38 16.63
C PRO A 278 13.86 25.19 15.11
N SER A 279 14.87 25.66 14.37
CA SER A 279 14.92 25.50 12.91
C SER A 279 14.93 24.04 12.46
N ILE A 280 15.54 23.14 13.23
CA ILE A 280 15.58 21.70 12.90
C ILE A 280 14.19 21.08 13.08
N ARG A 281 13.46 21.47 14.13
CA ARG A 281 12.06 21.05 14.33
C ARG A 281 11.19 21.45 13.16
N VAL A 282 11.24 22.73 12.76
CA VAL A 282 10.38 23.28 11.70
C VAL A 282 10.72 22.63 10.36
N LEU A 283 12.01 22.46 10.04
CA LEU A 283 12.44 21.79 8.81
C LEU A 283 11.98 20.33 8.76
N ALA A 284 12.20 19.56 9.83
CA ALA A 284 11.78 18.16 9.90
C ALA A 284 10.26 18.01 9.77
N SER A 285 9.49 18.89 10.44
CA SER A 285 8.04 18.92 10.35
C SER A 285 7.54 19.28 8.95
N ALA A 286 8.14 20.29 8.29
CA ALA A 286 7.82 20.67 6.91
C ALA A 286 8.08 19.52 5.93
N LEU A 287 9.24 18.88 6.02
CA LEU A 287 9.60 17.75 5.17
C LEU A 287 8.64 16.57 5.37
N ASN A 288 8.27 16.27 6.61
CA ASN A 288 7.27 15.23 6.87
C ASN A 288 5.90 15.59 6.28
N ILE A 289 5.42 16.83 6.41
CA ILE A 289 4.17 17.27 5.78
C ILE A 289 4.24 17.06 4.25
N LEU A 290 5.34 17.44 3.61
CA LEU A 290 5.52 17.29 2.16
C LEU A 290 5.51 15.83 1.72
N ILE A 291 6.17 14.93 2.46
CA ILE A 291 6.17 13.49 2.19
C ILE A 291 4.74 12.94 2.24
N GLN A 292 3.97 13.31 3.26
CA GLN A 292 2.61 12.80 3.45
C GLN A 292 1.66 13.28 2.36
N LEU A 293 1.66 14.59 2.06
CA LEU A 293 0.79 15.19 1.04
C LEU A 293 1.20 14.85 -0.40
N GLY A 294 2.51 14.83 -0.67
CA GLY A 294 3.06 14.68 -2.01
C GLY A 294 3.17 13.24 -2.51
N GLY A 295 3.13 12.25 -1.60
CA GLY A 295 3.31 10.85 -1.98
C GLY A 295 2.46 9.86 -1.20
N ARG A 296 2.51 9.85 0.13
CA ARG A 296 1.90 8.74 0.90
C ARG A 296 0.41 8.65 0.67
N MET A 297 -0.29 9.78 0.80
CA MET A 297 -1.75 9.85 0.71
C MET A 297 -2.27 9.53 -0.70
N SER A 298 -1.55 9.94 -1.75
CA SER A 298 -1.96 9.68 -3.13
C SER A 298 -1.75 8.21 -3.51
N THR A 299 -0.58 7.64 -3.20
CA THR A 299 -0.25 6.25 -3.55
C THR A 299 -1.18 5.24 -2.86
N VAL A 300 -1.56 5.46 -1.59
CA VAL A 300 -2.45 4.54 -0.85
C VAL A 300 -3.91 4.60 -1.31
N LEU A 301 -4.34 5.68 -1.95
CA LEU A 301 -5.67 5.78 -2.56
C LEU A 301 -5.67 5.22 -3.99
N PHE A 302 -4.62 5.55 -4.76
CA PHE A 302 -4.54 5.23 -6.18
C PHE A 302 -4.30 3.75 -6.47
N LEU A 303 -3.21 3.16 -5.94
CA LEU A 303 -2.80 1.80 -6.32
C LEU A 303 -3.87 0.72 -6.08
N PRO A 304 -4.57 0.70 -4.92
CA PRO A 304 -5.60 -0.31 -4.67
C PRO A 304 -6.84 -0.09 -5.54
N SER A 305 -7.18 1.17 -5.83
CA SER A 305 -8.30 1.52 -6.72
C SER A 305 -8.03 1.05 -8.15
N LEU A 306 -6.79 1.21 -8.63
CA LEU A 306 -6.37 0.73 -9.95
C LEU A 306 -6.43 -0.80 -10.03
N ALA A 307 -5.88 -1.50 -9.03
CA ALA A 307 -5.87 -2.95 -8.99
C ALA A 307 -7.28 -3.56 -8.94
N LEU A 308 -8.19 -2.96 -8.16
CA LEU A 308 -9.59 -3.39 -8.10
C LEU A 308 -10.34 -3.08 -9.39
N SER A 309 -10.10 -1.93 -10.01
CA SER A 309 -10.74 -1.53 -11.26
C SER A 309 -10.46 -2.50 -12.41
N ALA A 310 -9.20 -2.94 -12.52
CA ALA A 310 -8.76 -3.86 -13.56
C ALA A 310 -9.53 -5.19 -13.57
N VAL A 311 -10.10 -5.59 -12.44
CA VAL A 311 -10.78 -6.88 -12.27
C VAL A 311 -12.29 -6.73 -12.12
N THR A 312 -12.74 -5.78 -11.31
CA THR A 312 -14.15 -5.65 -10.92
C THR A 312 -14.94 -4.65 -11.77
N GLY A 313 -14.25 -3.85 -12.58
CA GLY A 313 -14.83 -2.71 -13.29
C GLY A 313 -15.21 -1.54 -12.36
N LEU A 314 -14.82 -1.59 -11.08
CA LEU A 314 -14.97 -0.45 -10.19
C LEU A 314 -14.29 0.77 -10.77
N ASN A 315 -15.00 1.90 -10.80
CA ASN A 315 -14.42 3.13 -11.29
C ASN A 315 -13.31 3.61 -10.33
N VAL A 316 -12.10 3.81 -10.85
CA VAL A 316 -10.92 4.24 -10.06
C VAL A 316 -11.20 5.58 -9.36
N ILE A 317 -11.74 6.56 -10.09
CA ILE A 317 -12.05 7.89 -9.59
C ILE A 317 -13.07 7.81 -8.46
N LEU A 318 -14.15 7.04 -8.66
CA LEU A 318 -15.16 6.84 -7.63
C LEU A 318 -14.56 6.23 -6.36
N SER A 319 -13.72 5.20 -6.50
CA SER A 319 -13.09 4.53 -5.36
C SER A 319 -12.22 5.51 -4.55
N ILE A 320 -11.40 6.31 -5.24
CA ILE A 320 -10.57 7.35 -4.63
C ILE A 320 -11.43 8.39 -3.90
N VAL A 321 -12.44 8.94 -4.58
CA VAL A 321 -13.30 10.00 -4.02
C VAL A 321 -14.10 9.49 -2.83
N LEU A 322 -14.66 8.29 -2.93
CA LEU A 322 -15.47 7.68 -1.88
C LEU A 322 -14.64 7.37 -0.62
N MET A 323 -13.45 6.76 -0.78
CA MET A 323 -12.54 6.57 0.35
C MET A 323 -12.13 7.91 0.96
N GLY A 324 -11.81 8.90 0.13
CA GLY A 324 -11.43 10.24 0.56
C GLY A 324 -12.51 10.94 1.39
N ILE A 325 -13.74 11.05 0.86
CA ILE A 325 -14.85 11.74 1.52
C ILE A 325 -15.17 11.10 2.87
N VAL A 326 -15.30 9.76 2.92
CA VAL A 326 -15.62 9.04 4.16
C VAL A 326 -14.50 9.23 5.18
N THR A 327 -13.24 9.13 4.74
CA THR A 327 -12.07 9.33 5.62
C THR A 327 -11.97 10.74 6.17
N ILE A 328 -12.17 11.75 5.33
CA ILE A 328 -12.21 13.15 5.75
C ILE A 328 -13.30 13.35 6.81
N ALA A 329 -14.50 12.81 6.57
CA ALA A 329 -15.63 12.98 7.48
C ALA A 329 -15.36 12.39 8.87
N TYR A 330 -14.94 11.12 8.99
CA TYR A 330 -14.76 10.52 10.31
C TYR A 330 -13.53 11.06 11.04
N THR A 331 -12.47 11.43 10.31
CA THR A 331 -11.24 11.98 10.90
C THR A 331 -11.48 13.37 11.45
N LEU A 332 -12.20 14.21 10.70
CA LEU A 332 -12.57 15.57 11.13
C LEU A 332 -13.41 15.54 12.40
N LEU A 333 -14.42 14.69 12.43
CA LEU A 333 -15.42 14.67 13.52
C LEU A 333 -14.83 14.12 14.82
N GLY A 334 -14.06 13.03 14.76
CA GLY A 334 -13.70 12.29 15.96
C GLY A 334 -12.25 12.41 16.44
N GLY A 335 -11.39 13.12 15.70
CA GLY A 335 -9.98 13.30 16.05
C GLY A 335 -9.25 11.96 16.28
N MET A 336 -8.19 12.00 17.10
CA MET A 336 -7.32 10.83 17.32
C MET A 336 -8.05 9.60 17.90
N LYS A 337 -9.09 9.79 18.73
CA LYS A 337 -9.89 8.66 19.26
C LYS A 337 -10.62 7.93 18.15
N ALA A 338 -11.34 8.65 17.28
CA ALA A 338 -12.03 7.99 16.18
C ALA A 338 -11.06 7.28 15.26
N VAL A 339 -9.93 7.92 14.91
CA VAL A 339 -8.89 7.29 14.08
C VAL A 339 -8.44 5.95 14.66
N ILE A 340 -8.08 5.89 15.95
CA ILE A 340 -7.61 4.64 16.56
C ILE A 340 -8.71 3.58 16.60
N TRP A 341 -9.95 3.94 16.93
CA TRP A 341 -11.04 2.96 17.03
C TRP A 341 -11.52 2.48 15.66
N THR A 342 -11.49 3.33 14.64
CA THR A 342 -11.67 2.87 13.25
C THR A 342 -10.54 1.95 12.82
N ASP A 343 -9.28 2.27 13.16
CA ASP A 343 -8.13 1.41 12.84
C ASP A 343 -8.29 0.02 13.48
N VAL A 344 -8.71 -0.06 14.75
CA VAL A 344 -8.97 -1.34 15.45
C VAL A 344 -9.98 -2.19 14.68
N LEU A 345 -11.13 -1.61 14.28
CA LEU A 345 -12.11 -2.30 13.43
C LEU A 345 -11.48 -2.79 12.13
N GLN A 346 -10.70 -1.92 11.48
CA GLN A 346 -10.09 -2.19 10.19
C GLN A 346 -9.11 -3.36 10.25
N VAL A 347 -8.36 -3.52 11.35
CA VAL A 347 -7.52 -4.72 11.55
C VAL A 347 -8.36 -6.00 11.52
N PHE A 348 -9.50 -6.03 12.21
CA PHE A 348 -10.35 -7.22 12.24
C PHE A 348 -10.99 -7.52 10.89
N VAL A 349 -11.47 -6.49 10.17
CA VAL A 349 -12.04 -6.66 8.82
C VAL A 349 -10.96 -7.17 7.85
N MET A 350 -9.78 -6.57 7.91
CA MET A 350 -8.64 -6.88 7.05
C MET A 350 -8.12 -8.32 7.28
N LEU A 351 -7.79 -8.67 8.52
CA LEU A 351 -7.27 -10.00 8.86
C LEU A 351 -8.35 -11.07 8.74
N GLY A 352 -9.59 -10.78 9.13
CA GLY A 352 -10.72 -11.71 8.98
C GLY A 352 -10.97 -12.08 7.51
N GLY A 353 -10.97 -11.08 6.61
CA GLY A 353 -11.07 -11.30 5.17
C GLY A 353 -9.90 -12.12 4.61
N ALA A 354 -8.67 -11.83 5.09
CA ALA A 354 -7.48 -12.57 4.69
C ALA A 354 -7.51 -14.04 5.13
N PHE A 355 -7.88 -14.33 6.39
CA PHE A 355 -8.04 -15.70 6.88
C PHE A 355 -9.12 -16.47 6.13
N PHE A 356 -10.26 -15.82 5.85
CA PHE A 356 -11.32 -16.43 5.05
C PHE A 356 -10.80 -16.80 3.65
N ALA A 357 -10.11 -15.87 2.98
CA ALA A 357 -9.59 -16.12 1.64
C ALA A 357 -8.64 -17.32 1.62
N ILE A 358 -7.71 -17.42 2.57
CA ILE A 358 -6.80 -18.57 2.68
C ILE A 358 -7.59 -19.87 2.85
N GLY A 359 -8.53 -19.91 3.80
CA GLY A 359 -9.36 -21.09 4.04
C GLY A 359 -10.12 -21.52 2.78
N TYR A 360 -10.72 -20.56 2.07
CA TYR A 360 -11.45 -20.82 0.84
C TYR A 360 -10.55 -21.33 -0.29
N VAL A 361 -9.39 -20.70 -0.52
CA VAL A 361 -8.42 -21.17 -1.53
C VAL A 361 -8.02 -22.62 -1.24
N ILE A 362 -7.73 -22.96 0.03
CA ILE A 362 -7.35 -24.32 0.43
C ILE A 362 -8.46 -25.34 0.12
N THR A 363 -9.74 -24.97 0.23
CA THR A 363 -10.83 -25.88 -0.17
C THR A 363 -10.91 -26.14 -1.67
N GLY A 364 -10.35 -25.23 -2.49
CA GLY A 364 -10.25 -25.40 -3.94
C GLY A 364 -8.97 -26.09 -4.42
N ILE A 365 -8.07 -26.45 -3.50
CA ILE A 365 -6.86 -27.24 -3.79
C ILE A 365 -7.21 -28.72 -3.64
N ASP A 366 -6.99 -29.51 -4.68
CA ASP A 366 -7.14 -30.96 -4.63
C ASP A 366 -6.14 -31.54 -3.62
N GLY A 367 -6.63 -32.27 -2.62
CA GLY A 367 -5.82 -32.74 -1.48
C GLY A 367 -5.69 -31.74 -0.32
N GLY A 368 -6.26 -30.54 -0.44
CA GLY A 368 -6.43 -29.57 0.64
C GLY A 368 -5.12 -29.08 1.28
N LEU A 369 -5.14 -28.89 2.61
CA LEU A 369 -3.99 -28.36 3.35
C LEU A 369 -2.72 -29.23 3.25
N PRO A 370 -2.78 -30.58 3.31
CA PRO A 370 -1.60 -31.42 3.09
C PRO A 370 -0.92 -31.17 1.75
N GLU A 371 -1.70 -31.08 0.67
CA GLU A 371 -1.16 -30.81 -0.67
C GLU A 371 -0.56 -29.41 -0.76
N PHE A 372 -1.25 -28.40 -0.21
CA PHE A 372 -0.72 -27.06 -0.10
C PHE A 372 0.66 -27.02 0.55
N VAL A 373 0.85 -27.69 1.70
CA VAL A 373 2.14 -27.74 2.39
C VAL A 373 3.18 -28.47 1.55
N ARG A 374 2.82 -29.58 0.89
CA ARG A 374 3.72 -30.36 0.04
C ARG A 374 4.25 -29.52 -1.13
N VAL A 375 3.34 -28.98 -1.96
CA VAL A 375 3.68 -28.21 -3.16
C VAL A 375 4.43 -26.92 -2.80
N ALA A 376 4.02 -26.23 -1.74
CA ALA A 376 4.70 -25.02 -1.30
C ALA A 376 6.15 -25.27 -0.86
N ASN A 377 6.43 -26.40 -0.22
CA ASN A 377 7.79 -26.77 0.17
C ASN A 377 8.64 -27.21 -1.03
N GLU A 378 8.09 -28.05 -1.92
CA GLU A 378 8.77 -28.50 -3.14
C GLU A 378 9.21 -27.34 -4.04
N ASN A 379 8.41 -26.27 -4.08
CA ASN A 379 8.69 -25.07 -4.85
C ASN A 379 9.41 -23.97 -4.02
N ALA A 380 9.88 -24.29 -2.81
CA ALA A 380 10.55 -23.37 -1.89
C ALA A 380 9.79 -22.05 -1.64
N LYS A 381 8.46 -22.07 -1.71
CA LYS A 381 7.60 -20.89 -1.59
C LYS A 381 7.60 -20.31 -0.19
N MET A 382 7.87 -21.14 0.82
CA MET A 382 8.00 -20.74 2.22
C MET A 382 9.46 -20.40 2.62
N HIS A 383 10.39 -20.40 1.66
CA HIS A 383 11.78 -20.01 1.93
C HIS A 383 11.82 -18.55 2.42
N THR A 384 12.26 -18.36 3.66
CA THR A 384 12.17 -17.06 4.37
C THR A 384 13.53 -16.43 4.63
N PHE A 385 14.55 -17.19 5.00
CA PHE A 385 15.84 -16.62 5.41
C PHE A 385 16.93 -16.92 4.40
N ASP A 386 17.40 -15.88 3.71
CA ASP A 386 18.59 -15.94 2.86
C ASP A 386 19.77 -15.29 3.59
N TRP A 387 20.75 -16.10 3.99
CA TRP A 387 21.92 -15.69 4.78
C TRP A 387 23.12 -15.28 3.92
N SER A 388 22.99 -15.28 2.59
CA SER A 388 24.07 -14.84 1.70
C SER A 388 24.42 -13.36 1.94
N PHE A 389 25.72 -13.04 1.90
CA PHE A 389 26.19 -11.65 2.05
C PHE A 389 26.18 -10.96 0.69
N ASP A 390 25.03 -10.42 0.31
CA ASP A 390 24.83 -9.64 -0.92
C ASP A 390 24.02 -8.38 -0.59
N LEU A 391 24.61 -7.21 -0.87
CA LEU A 391 24.01 -5.89 -0.61
C LEU A 391 23.10 -5.41 -1.75
N LEU A 392 23.11 -6.09 -2.89
CA LEU A 392 22.23 -5.80 -4.03
C LEU A 392 20.92 -6.59 -3.94
N ARG A 393 20.86 -7.62 -3.08
CA ARG A 393 19.69 -8.49 -2.87
C ARG A 393 19.08 -8.28 -1.48
N PRO A 394 17.76 -8.51 -1.31
CA PRO A 394 17.08 -8.39 -0.02
C PRO A 394 17.36 -9.61 0.88
N THR A 395 18.61 -9.76 1.32
CA THR A 395 19.08 -10.82 2.22
C THR A 395 18.86 -10.46 3.68
N VAL A 396 19.07 -11.40 4.61
CA VAL A 396 18.96 -11.15 6.05
C VAL A 396 19.85 -9.99 6.50
N TRP A 397 21.06 -9.84 5.93
CA TRP A 397 21.97 -8.75 6.27
C TRP A 397 21.44 -7.38 5.84
N ALA A 398 20.77 -7.29 4.68
CA ALA A 398 20.06 -6.08 4.27
C ALA A 398 19.00 -5.67 5.30
N PHE A 399 18.23 -6.66 5.80
CA PHE A 399 17.19 -6.43 6.80
C PHE A 399 17.73 -6.09 8.19
N VAL A 400 18.86 -6.68 8.60
CA VAL A 400 19.53 -6.33 9.87
C VAL A 400 19.98 -4.87 9.85
N MET A 401 20.64 -4.42 8.77
CA MET A 401 21.04 -3.01 8.64
C MET A 401 19.83 -2.08 8.66
N PHE A 402 18.77 -2.42 7.93
CA PHE A 402 17.51 -1.68 7.96
C PHE A 402 16.93 -1.60 9.38
N ALA A 403 16.87 -2.72 10.10
CA ALA A 403 16.32 -2.79 11.46
C ALA A 403 17.11 -1.95 12.46
N ILE A 404 18.45 -1.92 12.36
CA ILE A 404 19.31 -1.08 13.21
C ILE A 404 19.06 0.40 12.93
N ILE A 405 18.97 0.80 11.66
CA ILE A 405 18.73 2.19 11.28
C ILE A 405 17.33 2.64 11.70
N ASP A 406 16.31 1.81 11.53
CA ASP A 406 14.96 2.13 11.95
C ASP A 406 14.85 2.22 13.48
N LEU A 407 15.52 1.33 14.24
CA LEU A 407 15.60 1.40 15.71
C LEU A 407 16.07 2.78 16.20
N ILE A 408 17.21 3.24 15.68
CA ILE A 408 17.85 4.46 16.18
C ILE A 408 17.18 5.75 15.68
N THR A 409 16.28 5.64 14.71
CA THR A 409 15.57 6.79 14.13
C THR A 409 14.05 6.71 14.28
N TYR A 410 13.52 5.70 14.98
CA TYR A 410 12.08 5.42 15.09
C TYR A 410 11.19 6.65 15.36
N PRO A 411 11.56 7.62 16.24
CA PRO A 411 10.72 8.76 16.52
C PRO A 411 10.47 9.70 15.34
N LYS A 412 11.19 9.53 14.21
CA LYS A 412 11.06 10.34 12.98
C LYS A 412 9.64 10.39 12.43
N ASP A 413 8.86 9.33 12.63
CA ASP A 413 7.53 9.16 12.05
C ASP A 413 6.45 9.66 13.01
N GLN A 414 5.96 10.89 12.76
CA GLN A 414 4.86 11.47 13.54
C GLN A 414 3.60 10.60 13.48
N VAL A 415 3.30 9.98 12.34
CA VAL A 415 2.09 9.16 12.18
C VAL A 415 2.12 7.97 13.15
N MET A 416 3.25 7.27 13.21
CA MET A 416 3.40 6.13 14.12
C MET A 416 3.47 6.58 15.58
N MET A 417 4.40 7.49 15.89
CA MET A 417 4.64 7.92 17.27
C MET A 417 3.42 8.56 17.94
N GLN A 418 2.58 9.26 17.20
CA GLN A 418 1.39 9.91 17.76
C GLN A 418 0.43 8.93 18.45
N ARG A 419 0.38 7.67 18.00
CA ARG A 419 -0.42 6.60 18.62
C ARG A 419 0.13 6.20 19.97
N ALA A 420 1.45 6.00 20.05
CA ALA A 420 2.13 5.74 21.31
C ALA A 420 2.03 6.93 22.28
N LEU A 421 2.09 8.17 21.76
CA LEU A 421 1.91 9.40 22.53
C LEU A 421 0.50 9.57 23.10
N SER A 422 -0.51 8.97 22.46
CA SER A 422 -1.92 8.98 22.88
C SER A 422 -2.24 8.03 24.03
N THR A 423 -1.26 7.27 24.53
CA THR A 423 -1.43 6.38 25.68
C THR A 423 -1.22 7.11 27.01
N LYS A 424 -1.70 6.51 28.11
CA LYS A 424 -1.77 7.15 29.43
C LYS A 424 -0.42 7.51 30.04
N ASN A 425 0.58 6.67 29.84
CA ASN A 425 1.87 6.79 30.50
C ASN A 425 2.97 6.11 29.67
N PRO A 426 4.26 6.37 29.97
CA PRO A 426 5.38 5.78 29.24
C PRO A 426 5.38 4.26 29.17
N LYS A 427 4.89 3.58 30.21
CA LYS A 427 4.79 2.12 30.24
C LYS A 427 3.76 1.65 29.20
N GLU A 428 2.57 2.24 29.19
CA GLU A 428 1.53 1.93 28.20
C GLU A 428 1.96 2.25 26.76
N ALA A 429 2.74 3.31 26.54
CA ALA A 429 3.34 3.59 25.23
C ALA A 429 4.30 2.48 24.78
N GLY A 430 5.10 1.93 25.70
CA GLY A 430 5.91 0.73 25.42
C GLY A 430 5.05 -0.50 25.11
N TRP A 431 3.95 -0.71 25.85
CA TRP A 431 3.03 -1.83 25.60
C TRP A 431 2.28 -1.73 24.27
N SER A 432 2.03 -0.53 23.73
CA SER A 432 1.48 -0.41 22.37
C SER A 432 2.46 -0.92 21.32
N MET A 433 3.76 -0.73 21.52
CA MET A 433 4.80 -1.30 20.66
C MET A 433 4.91 -2.82 20.78
N TRP A 434 4.75 -3.36 21.99
CA TRP A 434 4.68 -4.82 22.18
C TRP A 434 3.46 -5.44 21.50
N THR A 435 2.33 -4.74 21.50
CA THR A 435 1.14 -5.18 20.75
C THR A 435 1.41 -5.18 19.25
N LEU A 436 2.05 -4.12 18.72
CA LEU A 436 2.49 -4.09 17.32
C LEU A 436 3.39 -5.29 17.01
N ALA A 437 4.40 -5.56 17.84
CA ALA A 437 5.31 -6.68 17.67
C ALA A 437 4.58 -8.04 17.69
N ALA A 438 3.58 -8.20 18.54
CA ALA A 438 2.78 -9.42 18.63
C ALA A 438 1.90 -9.68 17.38
N VAL A 439 1.45 -8.62 16.70
CA VAL A 439 0.52 -8.72 15.57
C VAL A 439 1.23 -8.68 14.22
N VAL A 440 2.37 -7.98 14.10
CA VAL A 440 3.02 -7.73 12.81
C VAL A 440 3.44 -9.02 12.10
N VAL A 441 4.10 -9.95 12.79
CA VAL A 441 4.57 -11.20 12.16
C VAL A 441 3.41 -12.15 11.81
N PRO A 442 2.47 -12.46 12.71
CA PRO A 442 1.30 -13.28 12.35
C PRO A 442 0.46 -12.66 11.22
N GLY A 443 0.27 -11.34 11.26
CA GLY A 443 -0.42 -10.60 10.22
C GLY A 443 0.28 -10.70 8.86
N SER A 444 1.61 -10.51 8.83
CA SER A 444 2.40 -10.68 7.60
C SER A 444 2.36 -12.11 7.08
N ILE A 445 2.51 -13.13 7.93
CA ILE A 445 2.39 -14.55 7.54
C ILE A 445 1.06 -14.80 6.82
N THR A 446 -0.03 -14.19 7.29
CA THR A 446 -1.36 -14.32 6.66
C THR A 446 -1.32 -13.81 5.20
N PHE A 447 -0.78 -12.61 4.95
CA PHE A 447 -0.68 -12.09 3.58
C PHE A 447 0.27 -12.91 2.68
N PHE A 448 1.40 -13.36 3.22
CA PHE A 448 2.34 -14.21 2.48
C PHE A 448 1.70 -15.58 2.13
N ALA A 449 0.92 -16.15 3.05
CA ALA A 449 0.20 -17.40 2.85
C ALA A 449 -0.87 -17.29 1.76
N ILE A 450 -1.55 -16.16 1.60
CA ILE A 450 -2.48 -15.94 0.48
C ILE A 450 -1.77 -16.18 -0.86
N GLY A 451 -0.66 -15.50 -1.12
CA GLY A 451 0.03 -15.64 -2.41
C GLY A 451 0.60 -17.04 -2.65
N THR A 452 1.09 -17.72 -1.60
CA THR A 452 1.49 -19.12 -1.72
C THR A 452 0.29 -20.03 -1.98
N ALA A 453 -0.86 -19.78 -1.37
CA ALA A 453 -2.07 -20.56 -1.60
C ALA A 453 -2.59 -20.37 -3.03
N LEU A 454 -2.58 -19.13 -3.52
CA LEU A 454 -2.91 -18.81 -4.92
C LEU A 454 -1.95 -19.49 -5.90
N PHE A 455 -0.66 -19.60 -5.55
CA PHE A 455 0.31 -20.31 -6.38
C PHE A 455 -0.05 -21.79 -6.54
N VAL A 456 -0.33 -22.47 -5.43
CA VAL A 456 -0.71 -23.89 -5.47
C VAL A 456 -2.03 -24.07 -6.21
N PHE A 457 -3.01 -23.20 -5.93
CA PHE A 457 -4.32 -23.22 -6.59
C PHE A 457 -4.21 -23.06 -8.11
N TYR A 458 -3.49 -22.04 -8.60
CA TYR A 458 -3.34 -21.80 -10.05
C TYR A 458 -2.35 -22.76 -10.73
N GLN A 459 -1.55 -23.50 -9.98
CA GLN A 459 -0.80 -24.63 -10.54
C GLN A 459 -1.73 -25.80 -10.88
N GLN A 460 -2.80 -26.02 -10.10
CA GLN A 460 -3.80 -27.05 -10.36
C GLN A 460 -4.89 -26.58 -11.33
N HIS A 461 -5.24 -25.29 -11.32
CA HIS A 461 -6.28 -24.67 -12.16
C HIS A 461 -5.71 -23.55 -13.05
N PRO A 462 -4.74 -23.83 -13.94
CA PRO A 462 -4.04 -22.79 -14.69
C PRO A 462 -4.95 -22.00 -15.65
N GLU A 463 -6.02 -22.60 -16.15
CA GLU A 463 -7.02 -21.95 -17.00
C GLU A 463 -7.81 -20.83 -16.31
N LYS A 464 -7.81 -20.80 -14.96
CA LYS A 464 -8.47 -19.74 -14.18
C LYS A 464 -7.60 -18.49 -14.01
N LEU A 465 -6.30 -18.58 -14.29
CA LEU A 465 -5.37 -17.46 -14.14
C LEU A 465 -5.37 -16.58 -15.39
N ASN A 466 -5.91 -15.36 -15.31
CA ASN A 466 -5.99 -14.49 -16.49
C ASN A 466 -4.59 -14.02 -16.95
N PRO A 467 -4.12 -14.39 -18.16
CA PRO A 467 -2.77 -14.11 -18.62
C PRO A 467 -2.58 -12.66 -19.10
N LEU A 468 -3.63 -11.84 -19.09
CA LEU A 468 -3.59 -10.42 -19.46
C LEU A 468 -3.38 -9.50 -18.24
N LEU A 469 -3.49 -10.04 -17.02
CA LEU A 469 -3.38 -9.27 -15.79
C LEU A 469 -1.93 -9.22 -15.28
N SER A 470 -1.60 -8.15 -14.57
CA SER A 470 -0.32 -8.05 -13.86
C SER A 470 -0.29 -9.00 -12.65
N VAL A 471 0.90 -9.28 -12.15
CA VAL A 471 1.07 -10.12 -10.95
C VAL A 471 0.34 -9.51 -9.75
N ASP A 472 0.35 -8.18 -9.62
CA ASP A 472 -0.34 -7.45 -8.54
C ASP A 472 -1.87 -7.64 -8.57
N ALA A 473 -2.44 -7.93 -9.73
CA ALA A 473 -3.87 -8.19 -9.87
C ALA A 473 -4.27 -9.63 -9.55
N THR A 474 -3.33 -10.54 -9.25
CA THR A 474 -3.62 -11.98 -9.01
C THR A 474 -4.60 -12.21 -7.86
N PHE A 475 -4.39 -11.52 -6.73
CA PHE A 475 -5.29 -11.66 -5.58
C PHE A 475 -6.63 -10.95 -5.81
N PRO A 476 -6.68 -9.68 -6.28
CA PRO A 476 -7.93 -9.05 -6.75
C PRO A 476 -8.72 -9.92 -7.74
N HIS A 477 -8.05 -10.55 -8.70
CA HIS A 477 -8.63 -11.48 -9.68
C HIS A 477 -9.34 -12.62 -8.98
N PHE A 478 -8.64 -13.32 -8.08
CA PHE A 478 -9.23 -14.41 -7.29
C PHE A 478 -10.46 -13.96 -6.48
N ILE A 479 -10.40 -12.77 -5.86
CA ILE A 479 -11.51 -12.22 -5.06
C ILE A 479 -12.76 -12.00 -5.93
N ALA A 480 -12.61 -11.56 -7.17
CA ALA A 480 -13.73 -11.34 -8.08
C ALA A 480 -14.18 -12.62 -8.82
N SER A 481 -13.25 -13.55 -9.07
CA SER A 481 -13.51 -14.74 -9.89
C SER A 481 -13.96 -15.97 -9.10
N GLU A 482 -13.43 -16.18 -7.90
CA GLU A 482 -13.65 -17.44 -7.18
C GLU A 482 -14.45 -17.28 -5.90
N LEU A 483 -14.42 -16.11 -5.24
CA LEU A 483 -15.08 -15.94 -3.95
C LEU A 483 -16.60 -15.79 -4.07
N PRO A 484 -17.35 -16.27 -3.05
CA PRO A 484 -18.79 -16.12 -3.02
C PRO A 484 -19.19 -14.66 -2.80
N VAL A 485 -20.35 -14.34 -3.35
CA VAL A 485 -21.00 -13.03 -3.21
C VAL A 485 -21.14 -12.66 -1.73
N GLY A 486 -20.84 -11.41 -1.43
CA GLY A 486 -20.82 -10.85 -0.10
C GLY A 486 -19.46 -10.95 0.58
N VAL A 487 -18.75 -12.07 0.43
CA VAL A 487 -17.36 -12.18 0.88
C VAL A 487 -16.45 -11.31 0.01
N THR A 488 -16.67 -11.30 -1.31
CA THR A 488 -16.02 -10.37 -2.24
C THR A 488 -16.15 -8.92 -1.74
N GLY A 489 -17.37 -8.48 -1.41
CA GLY A 489 -17.61 -7.17 -0.80
C GLY A 489 -16.89 -6.95 0.53
N LEU A 490 -16.82 -7.96 1.42
CA LEU A 490 -16.13 -7.87 2.70
C LEU A 490 -14.61 -7.70 2.54
N ILE A 491 -13.98 -8.43 1.62
CA ILE A 491 -12.53 -8.31 1.36
C ILE A 491 -12.21 -6.98 0.69
N ILE A 492 -13.03 -6.53 -0.26
CA ILE A 492 -12.89 -5.19 -0.87
C ILE A 492 -13.03 -4.11 0.21
N ALA A 493 -13.97 -4.25 1.14
CA ALA A 493 -14.06 -3.37 2.30
C ALA A 493 -12.79 -3.40 3.17
N GLY A 494 -12.15 -4.57 3.31
CA GLY A 494 -10.83 -4.73 3.96
C GLY A 494 -9.68 -4.02 3.22
N ILE A 495 -9.70 -4.00 1.89
CA ILE A 495 -8.74 -3.24 1.08
C ILE A 495 -8.95 -1.74 1.28
N PHE A 496 -10.20 -1.26 1.22
CA PHE A 496 -10.55 0.13 1.51
C PHE A 496 -10.19 0.51 2.95
N ALA A 497 -10.45 -0.36 3.92
CA ALA A 497 -10.05 -0.20 5.31
C ALA A 497 -8.56 0.10 5.46
N ALA A 498 -7.70 -0.68 4.82
CA ALA A 498 -6.25 -0.48 4.89
C ALA A 498 -5.79 0.86 4.27
N SER A 499 -6.43 1.30 3.18
CA SER A 499 -6.19 2.63 2.59
C SER A 499 -6.67 3.76 3.50
N MET A 500 -7.90 3.65 4.03
CA MET A 500 -8.54 4.66 4.86
C MET A 500 -7.80 4.87 6.18
N SER A 501 -7.35 3.79 6.86
CA SER A 501 -6.45 3.83 8.02
C SER A 501 -5.25 4.74 7.77
N THR A 502 -4.54 4.49 6.66
CA THR A 502 -3.33 5.25 6.32
C THR A 502 -3.66 6.71 6.02
N LEU A 503 -4.75 6.96 5.27
CA LEU A 503 -5.17 8.31 4.91
C LEU A 503 -5.56 9.13 6.15
N SER A 504 -6.41 8.60 7.04
CA SER A 504 -6.81 9.31 8.28
C SER A 504 -5.62 9.62 9.17
N SER A 505 -4.67 8.70 9.22
CA SER A 505 -3.43 8.85 10.01
C SER A 505 -2.56 9.98 9.49
N CYS A 506 -2.36 10.04 8.17
CA CYS A 506 -1.60 11.10 7.52
C CYS A 506 -2.26 12.46 7.72
N MET A 507 -3.59 12.53 7.54
CA MET A 507 -4.36 13.76 7.77
C MET A 507 -4.22 14.27 9.21
N ASN A 508 -4.39 13.38 10.19
CA ASN A 508 -4.25 13.75 11.60
C ASN A 508 -2.82 14.21 11.93
N SER A 509 -1.80 13.54 11.38
CA SER A 509 -0.42 13.95 11.53
C SER A 509 -0.18 15.33 10.92
N VAL A 510 -0.58 15.59 9.67
CA VAL A 510 -0.41 16.90 9.03
C VAL A 510 -1.12 18.00 9.82
N ALA A 511 -2.37 17.76 10.26
CA ALA A 511 -3.11 18.70 11.08
C ALA A 511 -2.39 19.02 12.40
N THR A 512 -1.81 18.01 13.04
CA THR A 512 -1.01 18.17 14.26
C THR A 512 0.24 19.00 14.01
N LEU A 513 0.99 18.68 12.96
CA LEU A 513 2.25 19.34 12.64
C LEU A 513 2.04 20.81 12.28
N VAL A 514 1.07 21.13 11.42
CA VAL A 514 0.76 22.52 11.08
C VAL A 514 0.30 23.32 12.30
N SER A 515 -0.52 22.71 13.17
CA SER A 515 -1.04 23.40 14.36
C SER A 515 0.03 23.62 15.42
N VAL A 516 0.84 22.59 15.73
CA VAL A 516 1.76 22.60 16.87
C VAL A 516 3.14 23.17 16.49
N ASP A 517 3.67 22.82 15.32
CA ASP A 517 5.04 23.20 14.93
C ASP A 517 5.10 24.54 14.19
N PHE A 518 3.99 24.99 13.61
CA PHE A 518 3.92 26.27 12.91
C PHE A 518 3.00 27.26 13.61
N TYR A 519 1.71 26.95 13.75
CA TYR A 519 0.74 27.92 14.25
C TYR A 519 0.98 28.29 15.72
N GLU A 520 0.93 27.33 16.65
CA GLU A 520 1.17 27.58 18.08
C GLU A 520 2.58 28.12 18.35
N ARG A 521 3.55 27.70 17.53
CA ARG A 521 4.96 28.09 17.70
C ARG A 521 5.22 29.55 17.33
N PHE A 522 4.62 30.03 16.24
CA PHE A 522 4.87 31.37 15.71
C PHE A 522 3.77 32.38 16.06
N ASN A 523 2.57 31.93 16.44
CA ASN A 523 1.48 32.80 16.85
C ASN A 523 1.40 32.94 18.37
N ARG A 524 1.83 34.10 18.89
CA ARG A 524 1.76 34.42 20.33
C ARG A 524 0.34 34.51 20.89
N SER A 525 -0.68 34.64 20.04
CA SER A 525 -2.11 34.68 20.42
C SER A 525 -2.84 33.36 20.17
N ALA A 526 -2.10 32.25 20.02
CA ALA A 526 -2.68 30.93 19.89
C ALA A 526 -3.49 30.57 21.14
N THR A 527 -4.66 29.97 20.92
CA THR A 527 -5.52 29.45 21.99
C THR A 527 -5.91 28.03 21.62
N PRO A 528 -6.15 27.12 22.60
CA PRO A 528 -6.55 25.74 22.33
C PRO A 528 -7.69 25.63 21.31
N ALA A 529 -8.73 26.46 21.45
CA ALA A 529 -9.87 26.46 20.54
C ALA A 529 -9.50 26.86 19.09
N LYS A 530 -8.61 27.84 18.91
CA LYS A 530 -8.14 28.23 17.57
C LYS A 530 -7.22 27.17 16.96
N SER A 531 -6.39 26.50 17.78
CA SER A 531 -5.54 25.40 17.33
C SER A 531 -6.36 24.21 16.85
N VAL A 532 -7.36 23.78 17.63
CA VAL A 532 -8.28 22.70 17.22
C VAL A 532 -9.00 23.07 15.94
N ARG A 533 -9.52 24.30 15.84
CA ARG A 533 -10.20 24.76 14.61
C ARG A 533 -9.28 24.77 13.39
N LEU A 534 -8.02 25.17 13.56
CA LEU A 534 -7.03 25.09 12.48
C LEU A 534 -6.76 23.62 12.12
N ALA A 535 -6.62 22.74 13.11
CA ALA A 535 -6.42 21.32 12.89
C ALA A 535 -7.57 20.69 12.10
N GLU A 536 -8.82 20.98 12.46
CA GLU A 536 -10.02 20.58 11.71
C GLU A 536 -9.95 21.02 10.24
N TRP A 537 -9.61 22.29 9.98
CA TRP A 537 -9.40 22.78 8.62
C TRP A 537 -8.27 22.06 7.89
N MET A 538 -7.15 21.84 8.58
CA MET A 538 -5.99 21.15 8.00
C MET A 538 -6.27 19.67 7.73
N THR A 539 -7.11 19.01 8.52
CA THR A 539 -7.61 17.66 8.25
C THR A 539 -8.37 17.66 6.92
N VAL A 540 -9.30 18.60 6.71
CA VAL A 540 -10.04 18.70 5.43
C VAL A 540 -9.11 19.03 4.27
N ILE A 541 -8.26 20.05 4.41
CA ILE A 541 -7.36 20.52 3.34
C ILE A 541 -6.38 19.40 2.94
N SER A 542 -5.74 18.74 3.91
CA SER A 542 -4.81 17.65 3.63
C SER A 542 -5.51 16.47 2.95
N GLY A 543 -6.71 16.09 3.38
CA GLY A 543 -7.50 15.05 2.74
C GLY A 543 -7.89 15.41 1.30
N VAL A 544 -8.32 16.65 1.05
CA VAL A 544 -8.62 17.14 -0.30
C VAL A 544 -7.38 17.14 -1.19
N ILE A 545 -6.23 17.56 -0.66
CA ILE A 545 -4.96 17.49 -1.38
C ILE A 545 -4.62 16.04 -1.71
N GLY A 546 -4.71 15.12 -0.75
CA GLY A 546 -4.42 13.69 -0.98
C GLY A 546 -5.34 13.03 -2.00
N VAL A 547 -6.63 13.37 -1.99
CA VAL A 547 -7.58 12.94 -3.04
C VAL A 547 -7.21 13.56 -4.38
N GLY A 548 -6.93 14.87 -4.42
CA GLY A 548 -6.56 15.58 -5.63
C GLY A 548 -5.29 15.01 -6.27
N THR A 549 -4.23 14.77 -5.48
CA THR A 549 -2.99 14.18 -5.97
C THR A 549 -3.18 12.72 -6.38
N ALA A 550 -4.01 11.93 -5.70
CA ALA A 550 -4.39 10.58 -6.16
C ALA A 550 -5.10 10.59 -7.52
N LEU A 551 -6.01 11.55 -7.74
CA LEU A 551 -6.68 11.73 -9.03
C LEU A 551 -5.69 12.16 -10.12
N LEU A 552 -4.71 13.01 -9.81
CA LEU A 552 -3.64 13.33 -10.74
C LEU A 552 -2.82 12.08 -11.11
N LEU A 553 -2.47 11.21 -10.15
CA LEU A 553 -1.79 9.94 -10.46
C LEU A 553 -2.63 9.05 -11.39
N ALA A 554 -3.97 9.11 -11.28
CA ALA A 554 -4.86 8.36 -12.17
C ALA A 554 -4.98 8.95 -13.59
N LEU A 555 -4.59 10.21 -13.78
CA LEU A 555 -4.61 10.90 -15.08
C LEU A 555 -3.26 10.90 -15.79
N PHE A 556 -2.16 10.76 -15.05
CA PHE A 556 -0.80 10.73 -15.59
C PHE A 556 -0.29 9.29 -15.77
N ASP A 557 0.39 9.04 -16.88
CA ASP A 557 1.06 7.76 -17.14
C ASP A 557 2.39 7.70 -16.38
N ILE A 558 2.34 7.24 -15.13
CA ILE A 558 3.50 7.15 -14.25
C ILE A 558 3.98 5.70 -14.25
N ALA A 559 5.24 5.48 -14.64
CA ALA A 559 5.82 4.14 -14.75
C ALA A 559 5.63 3.28 -13.49
N SER A 560 5.80 3.88 -12.30
CA SER A 560 5.53 3.22 -11.02
C SER A 560 5.29 4.25 -9.91
N ALA A 561 4.03 4.39 -9.48
CA ALA A 561 3.69 5.25 -8.34
C ALA A 561 4.28 4.73 -7.01
N PHE A 562 4.59 3.44 -6.94
CA PHE A 562 5.27 2.83 -5.79
C PHE A 562 6.74 3.28 -5.72
N ASP A 563 7.47 3.22 -6.83
CA ASP A 563 8.89 3.62 -6.85
C ASP A 563 9.05 5.13 -6.65
N ALA A 564 8.15 5.92 -7.24
CA ALA A 564 8.11 7.37 -7.02
C ALA A 564 7.94 7.73 -5.53
N TRP A 565 7.10 6.97 -4.81
CA TRP A 565 6.92 7.14 -3.36
C TRP A 565 8.21 6.84 -2.58
N PHE A 566 8.89 5.73 -2.86
CA PHE A 566 10.14 5.39 -2.18
C PHE A 566 11.26 6.40 -2.45
N ALA A 567 11.36 6.89 -3.70
CA ALA A 567 12.30 7.93 -4.06
C ALA A 567 12.02 9.23 -3.28
N LEU A 568 10.76 9.67 -3.22
CA LEU A 568 10.36 10.87 -2.47
C LEU A 568 10.69 10.74 -0.97
N GLN A 569 10.38 9.58 -0.37
CA GLN A 569 10.68 9.31 1.03
C GLN A 569 12.18 9.35 1.31
N ALA A 570 13.02 8.78 0.44
CA ALA A 570 14.45 8.80 0.64
C ALA A 570 15.02 10.22 0.60
N VAL A 571 14.63 11.01 -0.41
CA VAL A 571 15.14 12.37 -0.63
C VAL A 571 14.71 13.32 0.49
N LEU A 572 13.44 13.28 0.89
CA LEU A 572 12.89 14.22 1.87
C LEU A 572 12.99 13.71 3.32
N GLY A 573 12.98 12.40 3.53
CA GLY A 573 12.82 11.77 4.85
C GLY A 573 14.13 11.40 5.54
N GLY A 574 15.14 10.97 4.79
CA GLY A 574 16.34 10.38 5.38
C GLY A 574 17.22 11.38 6.15
N GLY A 575 17.30 12.62 5.68
CA GLY A 575 18.14 13.66 6.29
C GLY A 575 17.75 13.99 7.73
N PHE A 576 16.49 14.34 8.00
CA PHE A 576 16.06 14.71 9.35
C PHE A 576 15.89 13.51 10.28
N ALA A 577 15.62 12.33 9.72
CA ALA A 577 15.58 11.08 10.47
C ALA A 577 16.89 10.80 11.21
N GLY A 578 18.03 11.04 10.55
CA GLY A 578 19.36 10.90 11.17
C GLY A 578 19.58 11.83 12.37
N CYS A 579 18.91 12.99 12.43
CA CYS A 579 19.00 13.88 13.59
C CYS A 579 18.49 13.22 14.87
N TYR A 580 17.51 12.33 14.81
CA TYR A 580 17.05 11.57 15.98
C TYR A 580 18.14 10.64 16.51
N GLY A 581 18.83 9.92 15.62
CA GLY A 581 19.95 9.07 16.01
C GLY A 581 21.11 9.87 16.61
N LEU A 582 21.50 10.98 15.97
CA LEU A 582 22.50 11.91 16.52
C LEU A 582 22.09 12.43 17.90
N GLY A 583 20.82 12.79 18.05
CA GLY A 583 20.27 13.38 19.27
C GLY A 583 20.25 12.42 20.43
N MET A 584 19.70 11.22 20.22
CA MET A 584 19.42 10.25 21.27
C MET A 584 20.65 9.44 21.68
N PHE A 585 21.57 9.19 20.74
CA PHE A 585 22.71 8.28 20.94
C PHE A 585 24.06 8.99 20.99
N THR A 586 24.11 10.32 20.98
CA THR A 586 25.38 11.05 21.16
C THR A 586 25.23 12.22 22.13
N LYS A 587 26.31 12.49 22.89
CA LYS A 587 26.43 13.66 23.76
C LYS A 587 27.10 14.85 23.07
N ARG A 588 27.84 14.60 21.97
CA ARG A 588 28.65 15.61 21.28
C ARG A 588 27.92 16.33 20.15
N ALA A 589 26.91 15.71 19.55
CA ALA A 589 26.22 16.29 18.39
C ALA A 589 25.56 17.62 18.75
N ASN A 590 25.75 18.61 17.89
CA ASN A 590 25.19 19.96 17.98
C ASN A 590 24.35 20.28 16.74
N TRP A 591 23.65 21.41 16.75
CA TRP A 591 22.70 21.75 15.70
C TRP A 591 23.40 22.05 14.36
N GLN A 592 24.60 22.64 14.38
CA GLN A 592 25.40 22.92 13.17
C GLN A 592 25.78 21.62 12.47
N GLY A 593 26.36 20.67 13.23
CA GLY A 593 26.70 19.35 12.69
C GLY A 593 25.46 18.61 12.18
N SER A 594 24.33 18.70 12.90
CA SER A 594 23.07 18.07 12.46
C SER A 594 22.58 18.63 11.11
N VAL A 595 22.63 19.94 10.90
CA VAL A 595 22.28 20.57 9.62
C VAL A 595 23.22 20.13 8.50
N ILE A 596 24.53 20.10 8.76
CA ILE A 596 25.52 19.60 7.78
C ILE A 596 25.23 18.14 7.42
N GLY A 597 24.91 17.31 8.42
CA GLY A 597 24.49 15.92 8.21
C GLY A 597 23.27 15.78 7.31
N VAL A 598 22.22 16.59 7.53
CA VAL A 598 21.02 16.64 6.68
C VAL A 598 21.37 17.01 5.24
N ILE A 599 22.23 18.00 5.03
CA ILE A 599 22.66 18.43 3.68
C ILE A 599 23.46 17.32 2.98
N CYS A 600 24.43 16.71 3.67
CA CYS A 600 25.21 15.60 3.13
C CYS A 600 24.32 14.40 2.76
N SER A 601 23.35 14.10 3.61
CA SER A 601 22.35 13.05 3.39
C SER A 601 21.53 13.27 2.12
N LEU A 602 21.04 14.50 1.90
CA LEU A 602 20.32 14.88 0.68
C LEU A 602 21.20 14.70 -0.56
N LEU A 603 22.43 15.22 -0.54
CA LEU A 603 23.36 15.14 -1.68
C LEU A 603 23.70 13.69 -2.04
N ILE A 604 24.01 12.86 -1.04
CA ILE A 604 24.33 11.44 -1.25
C ILE A 604 23.10 10.70 -1.82
N THR A 605 21.90 10.99 -1.31
CA THR A 605 20.68 10.36 -1.81
C THR A 605 20.42 10.71 -3.28
N LEU A 606 20.63 11.96 -3.67
CA LEU A 606 20.49 12.40 -5.06
C LEU A 606 21.50 11.70 -6.00
N VAL A 607 22.75 11.52 -5.55
CA VAL A 607 23.78 10.78 -6.31
C VAL A 607 23.39 9.31 -6.47
N LEU A 608 22.96 8.65 -5.39
CA LEU A 608 22.52 7.25 -5.42
C LEU A 608 21.32 7.03 -6.35
N TRP A 609 20.36 7.97 -6.33
CA TRP A 609 19.17 7.93 -7.16
C TRP A 609 19.49 8.14 -8.65
N GLN A 610 20.28 9.17 -8.99
CA GLN A 610 20.67 9.44 -10.38
C GLN A 610 21.56 8.33 -10.96
N GLY A 611 22.46 7.76 -10.14
CA GLY A 611 23.39 6.74 -10.58
C GLY A 611 22.83 5.31 -10.58
N SER A 612 21.60 5.09 -10.12
CA SER A 612 21.01 3.74 -9.93
C SER A 612 21.95 2.76 -9.19
N MET A 613 22.78 3.26 -8.26
CA MET A 613 23.92 2.50 -7.71
C MET A 613 23.52 1.45 -6.68
N VAL A 614 22.35 1.61 -6.05
CA VAL A 614 21.78 0.68 -5.07
C VAL A 614 20.29 0.51 -5.34
N THR A 615 19.70 -0.58 -4.85
CA THR A 615 18.25 -0.79 -4.92
C THR A 615 17.49 0.35 -4.21
N PRO A 616 16.33 0.82 -4.74
CA PRO A 616 15.57 1.90 -4.12
C PRO A 616 15.22 1.70 -2.64
N VAL A 617 15.11 0.45 -2.20
CA VAL A 617 14.85 0.09 -0.80
C VAL A 617 15.97 0.54 0.15
N LEU A 618 17.21 0.65 -0.33
CA LEU A 618 18.35 1.05 0.49
C LEU A 618 18.62 2.55 0.53
N TYR A 619 17.94 3.36 -0.31
CA TYR A 619 18.14 4.82 -0.30
C TYR A 619 17.92 5.44 1.09
N PRO A 620 16.86 5.12 1.85
CA PRO A 620 16.68 5.68 3.20
C PRO A 620 17.80 5.28 4.17
N THR A 621 18.29 4.03 4.09
CA THR A 621 19.36 3.52 4.95
C THR A 621 20.66 4.31 4.75
N PHE A 622 21.09 4.46 3.50
CA PHE A 622 22.29 5.24 3.17
C PHE A 622 22.12 6.74 3.47
N SER A 623 20.93 7.27 3.20
CA SER A 623 20.58 8.66 3.51
C SER A 623 20.72 8.95 5.01
N ILE A 624 20.19 8.08 5.88
CA ILE A 624 20.27 8.23 7.34
C ILE A 624 21.72 8.04 7.82
N LEU A 625 22.42 7.02 7.32
CA LEU A 625 23.83 6.77 7.65
C LEU A 625 24.71 7.98 7.31
N ALA A 626 24.51 8.59 6.15
CA ALA A 626 25.20 9.81 5.76
C ALA A 626 24.95 10.95 6.76
N CYS A 627 23.71 11.15 7.19
CA CYS A 627 23.40 12.16 8.21
C CYS A 627 24.11 11.87 9.54
N LEU A 628 24.07 10.62 10.00
CA LEU A 628 24.71 10.20 11.25
C LEU A 628 26.23 10.42 11.22
N VAL A 629 26.90 9.95 10.16
CA VAL A 629 28.37 10.01 10.06
C VAL A 629 28.84 11.44 9.82
N CYS A 630 28.34 12.10 8.78
CA CYS A 630 28.76 13.46 8.44
C CYS A 630 28.37 14.45 9.55
N GLY A 631 27.18 14.30 10.12
CA GLY A 631 26.72 15.20 11.17
C GLY A 631 27.49 15.03 12.48
N TYR A 632 27.83 13.80 12.87
CA TYR A 632 28.64 13.56 14.06
C TYR A 632 30.06 14.12 13.91
N LEU A 633 30.72 13.86 12.76
CA LEU A 633 32.06 14.38 12.48
C LEU A 633 32.06 15.91 12.42
N ALA A 634 31.10 16.51 11.71
CA ALA A 634 30.98 17.96 11.60
C ALA A 634 30.73 18.62 12.96
N SER A 635 30.04 17.97 13.89
CA SER A 635 29.83 18.52 15.23
C SER A 635 31.13 18.82 15.98
N TYR A 636 32.23 18.10 15.71
CA TYR A 636 33.53 18.38 16.33
C TYR A 636 34.14 19.74 15.93
N ALA A 637 33.75 20.29 14.79
CA ALA A 637 34.19 21.60 14.31
C ALA A 637 33.48 22.78 15.02
N PHE A 638 32.44 22.51 15.81
CA PHE A 638 31.65 23.54 16.51
C PHE A 638 31.63 23.28 18.01
N PRO A 639 31.31 24.28 18.86
CA PRO A 639 31.22 24.10 20.31
C PRO A 639 30.31 22.95 20.73
N ALA A 640 30.64 22.31 21.85
CA ALA A 640 29.81 21.27 22.44
C ALA A 640 28.45 21.85 22.91
N PRO A 641 27.38 21.04 22.92
CA PRO A 641 26.08 21.48 23.45
C PRO A 641 26.20 21.96 24.89
N THR A 642 25.69 23.16 25.17
CA THR A 642 25.67 23.77 26.51
C THR A 642 24.38 23.52 27.27
N GLN A 643 23.31 23.15 26.57
CA GLN A 643 22.01 22.84 27.16
C GLN A 643 21.98 21.48 27.86
N SER A 644 21.11 21.33 28.86
CA SER A 644 20.94 20.08 29.58
C SER A 644 20.46 18.97 28.64
N LEU A 645 21.12 17.81 28.72
CA LEU A 645 20.76 16.61 27.97
C LEU A 645 19.89 15.65 28.79
N LEU A 646 19.46 16.03 30.00
CA LEU A 646 18.66 15.18 30.88
C LEU A 646 17.31 14.84 30.23
N GLY A 647 17.03 13.55 30.10
CA GLY A 647 15.83 13.00 29.45
C GLY A 647 15.88 12.98 27.93
N LEU A 648 16.94 13.53 27.30
CA LEU A 648 17.03 13.68 25.84
C LEU A 648 17.95 12.65 25.17
N THR A 649 18.70 11.86 25.95
CA THR A 649 19.55 10.79 25.44
C THR A 649 19.26 9.48 26.16
N VAL A 650 19.56 8.36 25.51
CA VAL A 650 19.41 7.03 26.12
C VAL A 650 20.31 6.83 27.34
N PHE A 651 21.37 7.64 27.47
CA PHE A 651 22.34 7.61 28.58
C PHE A 651 21.96 8.50 29.77
N THR A 652 21.01 9.43 29.61
CA THR A 652 20.67 10.46 30.59
C THR A 652 19.18 10.41 30.93
N GLN A 653 18.64 9.22 31.20
CA GLN A 653 17.20 9.05 31.38
C GLN A 653 16.65 9.79 32.60
N ARG A 654 15.49 10.45 32.44
CA ARG A 654 14.70 11.03 33.55
C ARG A 654 13.80 9.95 34.15
N LYS A 655 13.79 9.80 35.48
CA LYS A 655 12.95 8.81 36.19
C LYS A 655 11.48 9.20 36.20
N ASP A 656 11.19 10.49 36.32
CA ASP A 656 9.83 11.04 36.38
C ASP A 656 9.41 11.72 35.06
N PRO A 657 8.10 11.74 34.72
CA PRO A 657 7.58 12.48 33.57
C PRO A 657 7.89 13.98 33.67
N ALA A 658 8.03 14.63 32.50
CA ALA A 658 8.65 15.94 32.39
C ALA A 658 7.84 17.09 32.99
#